data_AF-A0A7Y2X6E7-F1
#
_entry.id   AF-A0A7Y2X6E7-F1
#
_cell.length_a   1.000
_cell.length_b   1.000
_cell.length_c   1.000
_cell.angle_alpha   90.00
_cell.angle_beta   90.00
_cell.angle_gamma   90.00
#
_symmetry.space_group_name_H-M   'P 1'
#
loop_
_entity.id
_entity.type
_entity.pdbx_description
1 polymer ?
#
loop_
_entity_poly.entity_id
_entity_poly.type
_entity_poly.pdbx_seq_one_letter_code
_entity_poly.pdbx_strand_id
1 'polypeptide(L)'
;MKTRLTQLTLMCLSAAHLYAAQPADHLVFEGGDGLGTGKHLVFLAGDEEYRSEEALPMMAQILNQYGFKCTVLFSLNPDGTVNPNNQKNLSHSEALDSADAIIMGLRFRNWDDTSMQRFENALQRGTPMVALRTSTHAFKFPKDSKWAKYSFNAKPETGWTKGFGRHVLGETWINHHGEHKKEGTRSHIEATHKNHTILNGVGTIFGTTDVYGVNPQADSTILLRGEVTQTLDPQSPAVEGEKNIPMQAIAWTRNYKNASGKTNRIFTTTMGAATDLSDENLRRLVANGIFWGLGLEVPDKLDVPLPGVYTPSPYSFDAYQKDRKPTDFIVKPGAASPKKTDAKTTLNIRKGEHIVLLGSGLGSRMNHFGHFETELQLRQPDKKIVIRNMCDEGNTPGFRPHPSRISPWAFPGAQKFQTELAKGSRSQGHYPTPDQWLTQLKADTIIAFFGFNSSFNGPQGLETFKAELAAFIQHTLKQNYNGNNSTQLALVSPTAFQNLSAKYGTPDGQIANTNLALYTQAMQDACAANDVIFIDLFTPSKTLFDTTRDDHTTDGALLNKQGYTWLAPYLADALYGKSNIPNPSRRKAVHTAVKEKIWCWLNYYKMPNGVHVHGKRYKPFGPKNYPDELKKTREMTVVRDQAIWSSLQGENFNLAAADANTHKLTAIETNYKPRGKKGNPNYQPGITSQTQLTLPD
;
A
#
# COMPACT_ATOMS: atom_id res chain seq x y z
N MET A 1 -42.55 20.23 -2.33
CA MET A 1 -43.22 19.32 -3.28
C MET A 1 -42.65 19.62 -4.66
N LYS A 2 -41.91 18.67 -5.27
CA LYS A 2 -41.29 18.68 -6.62
C LYS A 2 -40.15 19.73 -6.78
N THR A 3 -38.92 19.42 -7.21
CA THR A 3 -38.43 18.31 -8.03
C THR A 3 -36.92 18.14 -7.77
N ARG A 4 -36.52 17.02 -7.13
CA ARG A 4 -35.20 16.41 -7.28
C ARG A 4 -35.35 15.37 -8.38
N LEU A 5 -34.63 15.51 -9.49
CA LEU A 5 -34.19 14.45 -10.43
C LEU A 5 -33.72 15.15 -11.71
N THR A 6 -32.40 15.27 -11.90
CA THR A 6 -31.66 15.14 -13.18
C THR A 6 -30.25 15.71 -13.02
N GLN A 7 -29.32 14.90 -12.53
CA GLN A 7 -27.87 15.06 -12.73
C GLN A 7 -27.20 13.72 -12.41
N LEU A 8 -27.62 12.65 -13.10
CA LEU A 8 -26.99 11.34 -12.96
C LEU A 8 -27.11 10.56 -14.27
N THR A 9 -26.59 11.13 -15.36
CA THR A 9 -26.59 10.43 -16.67
C THR A 9 -25.43 10.83 -17.60
N LEU A 10 -24.29 11.31 -17.07
CA LEU A 10 -23.17 11.74 -17.93
C LEU A 10 -21.77 11.21 -17.51
N MET A 11 -21.68 10.04 -16.87
CA MET A 11 -20.37 9.48 -16.43
C MET A 11 -20.09 8.04 -16.92
N CYS A 12 -20.90 7.49 -17.84
CA CYS A 12 -20.65 6.16 -18.42
C CYS A 12 -20.05 6.19 -19.83
N LEU A 13 -19.80 7.35 -20.44
CA LEU A 13 -19.15 7.44 -21.75
C LEU A 13 -17.63 7.72 -21.71
N SER A 14 -17.04 8.10 -20.57
CA SER A 14 -15.63 8.56 -20.53
C SER A 14 -14.57 7.45 -20.51
N ALA A 15 -14.83 6.28 -19.90
CA ALA A 15 -13.82 5.22 -19.80
C ALA A 15 -13.51 4.53 -21.15
N ALA A 16 -14.44 4.56 -22.12
CA ALA A 16 -14.23 3.97 -23.44
C ALA A 16 -13.30 4.80 -24.35
N HIS A 17 -13.13 6.10 -24.07
CA HIS A 17 -12.35 7.01 -24.92
C HIS A 17 -10.85 7.06 -24.55
N LEU A 18 -10.47 6.75 -23.30
CA LEU A 18 -9.05 6.67 -22.91
C LEU A 18 -8.31 5.49 -23.56
N TYR A 19 -9.03 4.49 -24.09
CA TYR A 19 -8.49 3.31 -24.75
C TYR A 19 -8.81 3.24 -26.24
N ALA A 20 -9.25 4.35 -26.84
CA ALA A 20 -9.23 4.48 -28.30
C ALA A 20 -7.83 4.17 -28.82
N ALA A 21 -7.72 3.72 -30.08
CA ALA A 21 -6.43 3.41 -30.69
C ALA A 21 -5.50 4.63 -30.58
N GLN A 22 -4.50 4.51 -29.70
CA GLN A 22 -3.53 5.57 -29.47
C GLN A 22 -2.54 5.62 -30.64
N PRO A 23 -2.09 6.81 -31.03
CA PRO A 23 -0.99 6.96 -31.98
C PRO A 23 0.26 6.23 -31.47
N ALA A 24 1.08 5.74 -32.40
CA ALA A 24 2.26 4.95 -32.06
C ALA A 24 3.39 5.79 -31.41
N ASP A 25 3.42 7.10 -31.68
CA ASP A 25 4.51 8.01 -31.34
C ASP A 25 4.15 9.03 -30.25
N HIS A 26 2.89 9.13 -29.84
CA HIS A 26 2.45 10.06 -28.81
C HIS A 26 1.16 9.57 -28.13
N LEU A 27 0.79 10.21 -27.02
CA LEU A 27 -0.50 9.95 -26.36
C LEU A 27 -1.48 11.09 -26.62
N VAL A 28 -2.74 10.74 -26.80
CA VAL A 28 -3.85 11.70 -26.90
C VAL A 28 -4.99 11.26 -25.98
N PHE A 29 -5.34 12.12 -25.05
CA PHE A 29 -6.57 12.04 -24.26
C PHE A 29 -7.50 13.14 -24.75
N GLU A 30 -8.54 12.76 -25.50
CA GLU A 30 -9.45 13.73 -26.08
C GLU A 30 -10.23 14.49 -25.01
N GLY A 31 -10.48 15.77 -25.28
CA GLY A 31 -11.19 16.66 -24.37
C GLY A 31 -12.65 16.26 -24.17
N GLY A 32 -13.25 16.76 -23.10
CA GLY A 32 -14.63 16.47 -22.73
C GLY A 32 -15.25 17.61 -21.94
N ASP A 33 -16.36 17.31 -21.27
CA ASP A 33 -17.06 18.28 -20.42
C ASP A 33 -16.30 18.49 -19.11
N GLY A 34 -16.11 19.75 -18.71
CA GLY A 34 -15.45 20.12 -17.46
C GLY A 34 -14.87 21.54 -17.47
N LEU A 35 -14.09 21.86 -16.44
CA LEU A 35 -13.50 23.21 -16.28
C LEU A 35 -12.50 23.58 -17.39
N GLY A 36 -11.94 22.59 -18.06
CA GLY A 36 -10.97 22.72 -19.15
C GLY A 36 -11.54 22.50 -20.55
N THR A 37 -12.86 22.44 -20.71
CA THR A 37 -13.50 22.18 -22.02
C THR A 37 -12.99 23.14 -23.09
N GLY A 38 -12.63 22.59 -24.25
CA GLY A 38 -12.14 23.36 -25.39
C GLY A 38 -10.71 23.88 -25.25
N LYS A 39 -9.97 23.44 -24.22
CA LYS A 39 -8.55 23.76 -24.04
C LYS A 39 -7.65 22.57 -24.33
N HIS A 40 -6.54 22.83 -25.03
CA HIS A 40 -5.55 21.84 -25.42
C HIS A 40 -4.23 22.03 -24.63
N LEU A 41 -3.92 21.03 -23.80
CA LEU A 41 -2.68 20.93 -23.03
C LEU A 41 -1.67 20.04 -23.76
N VAL A 42 -0.46 20.55 -23.95
CA VAL A 42 0.63 19.82 -24.60
C VAL A 42 1.75 19.54 -23.59
N PHE A 43 2.06 18.26 -23.38
CA PHE A 43 3.06 17.79 -22.41
C PHE A 43 4.31 17.32 -23.14
N LEU A 44 5.47 17.83 -22.73
CA LEU A 44 6.77 17.56 -23.37
C LEU A 44 7.65 16.72 -22.43
N ALA A 45 7.73 15.40 -22.69
CA ALA A 45 8.55 14.46 -21.95
C ALA A 45 9.89 14.22 -22.66
N GLY A 46 11.00 14.45 -21.94
CA GLY A 46 12.33 14.39 -22.53
C GLY A 46 13.41 14.71 -21.51
N ASP A 47 13.46 13.93 -20.43
CA ASP A 47 14.44 14.05 -19.37
C ASP A 47 15.08 12.68 -19.06
N GLU A 48 16.41 12.63 -19.14
CA GLU A 48 17.19 11.39 -19.01
C GLU A 48 17.37 10.88 -17.58
N GLU A 49 16.85 11.58 -16.56
CA GLU A 49 17.16 11.29 -15.16
C GLU A 49 15.91 11.10 -14.29
N TYR A 50 14.96 12.03 -14.35
CA TYR A 50 13.86 12.22 -13.41
C TYR A 50 12.52 11.63 -13.88
N ARG A 51 12.52 10.87 -14.98
CA ARG A 51 11.41 10.05 -15.47
C ARG A 51 10.20 10.85 -15.93
N SER A 52 10.41 11.96 -16.63
CA SER A 52 9.34 12.75 -17.28
C SER A 52 8.37 11.92 -18.14
N GLU A 53 8.86 10.85 -18.76
CA GLU A 53 8.09 9.88 -19.54
C GLU A 53 7.10 9.05 -18.71
N GLU A 54 7.31 8.94 -17.39
CA GLU A 54 6.36 8.33 -16.46
C GLU A 54 5.45 9.39 -15.81
N ALA A 55 6.02 10.57 -15.52
CA ALA A 55 5.33 11.67 -14.81
C ALA A 55 4.23 12.35 -15.64
N LEU A 56 4.54 12.74 -16.88
CA LEU A 56 3.65 13.59 -17.68
C LEU A 56 2.42 12.86 -18.22
N PRO A 57 2.48 11.58 -18.64
CA PRO A 57 1.27 10.80 -18.95
C PRO A 57 0.28 10.73 -17.79
N MET A 58 0.79 10.53 -16.58
CA MET A 58 -0.02 10.52 -15.36
C MET A 58 -0.71 11.87 -15.14
N MET A 59 0.03 12.99 -15.20
CA MET A 59 -0.56 14.33 -15.07
C MET A 59 -1.56 14.65 -16.18
N ALA A 60 -1.30 14.22 -17.42
CA ALA A 60 -2.20 14.38 -18.55
C ALA A 60 -3.54 13.68 -18.31
N GLN A 61 -3.53 12.46 -17.77
CA GLN A 61 -4.74 11.72 -17.40
C GLN A 61 -5.51 12.42 -16.26
N ILE A 62 -4.82 12.95 -15.24
CA ILE A 62 -5.44 13.74 -14.16
C ILE A 62 -6.14 14.97 -14.73
N LEU A 63 -5.52 15.67 -15.67
CA LEU A 63 -6.11 16.90 -16.21
C LEU A 63 -7.22 16.60 -17.21
N ASN A 64 -7.12 15.49 -17.95
CA ASN A 64 -8.18 15.08 -18.86
C ASN A 64 -9.54 14.89 -18.16
N GLN A 65 -9.55 14.48 -16.89
CA GLN A 65 -10.79 14.36 -16.10
C GLN A 65 -11.55 15.70 -15.93
N TYR A 66 -10.87 16.83 -16.13
CA TYR A 66 -11.45 18.16 -16.10
C TYR A 66 -11.87 18.67 -17.49
N GLY A 67 -11.89 17.81 -18.51
CA GLY A 67 -12.34 18.15 -19.85
C GLY A 67 -11.26 18.71 -20.78
N PHE A 68 -10.02 18.84 -20.31
CA PHE A 68 -8.89 19.22 -21.15
C PHE A 68 -8.59 18.16 -22.20
N LYS A 69 -8.32 18.58 -23.45
CA LYS A 69 -7.59 17.74 -24.40
C LYS A 69 -6.13 17.71 -23.96
N CYS A 70 -5.54 16.54 -23.81
CA CYS A 70 -4.15 16.38 -23.40
C CYS A 70 -3.37 15.58 -24.43
N THR A 71 -2.28 16.13 -24.95
CA THR A 71 -1.36 15.43 -25.86
C THR A 71 0.02 15.34 -25.26
N VAL A 72 0.59 14.13 -25.16
CA VAL A 72 1.90 13.87 -24.55
C VAL A 72 2.91 13.43 -25.60
N LEU A 73 3.98 14.22 -25.73
CA LEU A 73 5.05 14.05 -26.69
C LEU A 73 6.27 13.48 -25.95
N PHE A 74 7.02 12.62 -26.63
CA PHE A 74 8.14 11.88 -26.05
C PHE A 74 9.42 12.10 -26.86
N SER A 75 10.57 11.78 -26.25
CA SER A 75 11.79 11.48 -27.00
C SER A 75 11.76 10.00 -27.41
N LEU A 76 11.82 9.71 -28.71
CA LEU A 76 11.71 8.35 -29.26
C LEU A 76 12.95 7.92 -30.03
N ASN A 77 13.22 6.62 -30.05
CA ASN A 77 14.09 5.97 -31.02
C ASN A 77 13.39 5.88 -32.41
N PRO A 78 14.15 5.65 -33.50
CA PRO A 78 13.58 5.45 -34.84
C PRO A 78 12.57 4.30 -34.94
N ASP A 79 12.67 3.30 -34.05
CA ASP A 79 11.74 2.19 -33.98
C ASP A 79 10.42 2.53 -33.24
N GLY A 80 10.30 3.74 -32.70
CA GLY A 80 9.15 4.24 -31.94
C GLY A 80 9.16 3.89 -30.44
N THR A 81 10.23 3.30 -29.90
CA THR A 81 10.39 3.14 -28.44
C THR A 81 10.75 4.45 -27.75
N VAL A 82 10.26 4.68 -26.54
CA VAL A 82 10.59 5.84 -25.72
C VAL A 82 12.04 5.75 -25.26
N ASN A 83 12.81 6.79 -25.56
CA ASN A 83 14.20 6.93 -25.16
C ASN A 83 14.47 8.37 -24.73
N PRO A 84 14.45 8.65 -23.42
CA PRO A 84 14.73 9.97 -22.88
C PRO A 84 16.15 10.48 -23.17
N ASN A 85 17.10 9.59 -23.51
CA ASN A 85 18.46 9.99 -23.93
C ASN A 85 18.50 10.54 -25.36
N ASN A 86 17.46 10.36 -26.18
CA ASN A 86 17.42 10.92 -27.52
C ASN A 86 17.09 12.42 -27.49
N GLN A 87 18.09 13.23 -27.16
CA GLN A 87 17.98 14.69 -27.02
C GLN A 87 17.52 15.42 -28.30
N LYS A 88 17.68 14.80 -29.47
CA LYS A 88 17.37 15.38 -30.78
C LYS A 88 15.94 15.17 -31.23
N ASN A 89 15.18 14.33 -30.54
CA ASN A 89 13.82 13.97 -30.95
C ASN A 89 12.76 14.55 -30.03
N LEU A 90 11.67 15.00 -30.64
CA LEU A 90 10.38 15.25 -30.02
C LEU A 90 9.32 14.66 -30.96
N SER A 91 8.56 13.68 -30.50
CA SER A 91 7.48 13.11 -31.30
C SER A 91 6.34 14.10 -31.49
N HIS A 92 5.64 14.02 -32.62
CA HIS A 92 4.42 14.78 -32.93
C HIS A 92 4.47 16.28 -32.56
N SER A 93 5.54 16.99 -32.93
CA SER A 93 5.74 18.39 -32.57
C SER A 93 4.66 19.32 -33.13
N GLU A 94 3.89 18.89 -34.15
CA GLU A 94 2.68 19.52 -34.69
C GLU A 94 1.70 19.97 -33.60
N ALA A 95 1.56 19.20 -32.51
CA ALA A 95 0.63 19.51 -31.43
C ALA A 95 0.89 20.91 -30.81
N LEU A 96 2.14 21.38 -30.84
CA LEU A 96 2.53 22.71 -30.35
C LEU A 96 1.86 23.85 -31.13
N ASP A 97 1.40 23.65 -32.36
CA ASP A 97 0.74 24.70 -33.14
C ASP A 97 -0.59 25.14 -32.53
N SER A 98 -1.27 24.22 -31.83
CA SER A 98 -2.61 24.41 -31.26
C SER A 98 -2.62 24.39 -29.73
N ALA A 99 -1.46 24.39 -29.08
CA ALA A 99 -1.36 24.34 -27.62
C ALA A 99 -1.91 25.62 -26.98
N ASP A 100 -2.91 25.47 -26.11
CA ASP A 100 -3.37 26.52 -25.19
C ASP A 100 -2.44 26.65 -23.98
N ALA A 101 -1.78 25.57 -23.56
CA ALA A 101 -0.71 25.59 -22.55
C ALA A 101 0.31 24.47 -22.79
N ILE A 102 1.55 24.69 -22.37
CA ILE A 102 2.65 23.73 -22.49
C ILE A 102 3.15 23.31 -21.10
N ILE A 103 3.26 22.02 -20.86
CA ILE A 103 3.80 21.44 -19.63
C ILE A 103 5.12 20.74 -19.96
N MET A 104 6.20 21.08 -19.25
CA MET A 104 7.56 20.70 -19.62
C MET A 104 8.23 19.88 -18.52
N GLY A 105 8.71 18.70 -18.90
CA GLY A 105 9.67 17.88 -18.14
C GLY A 105 10.85 17.55 -19.03
N LEU A 106 11.71 18.54 -19.28
CA LEU A 106 12.75 18.49 -20.30
C LEU A 106 14.14 18.72 -19.73
N ARG A 107 15.15 18.05 -20.30
CA ARG A 107 16.56 18.29 -19.98
C ARG A 107 17.43 18.23 -21.23
N PHE A 108 18.24 19.27 -21.46
CA PHE A 108 19.27 19.31 -22.51
C PHE A 108 18.83 18.88 -23.92
N ARG A 109 17.60 19.19 -24.32
CA ARG A 109 17.09 18.94 -25.66
C ARG A 109 17.82 19.78 -26.71
N ASN A 110 18.00 19.20 -27.89
CA ASN A 110 18.54 19.84 -29.09
C ASN A 110 17.80 19.36 -30.33
N TRP A 111 16.48 19.57 -30.31
CA TRP A 111 15.57 19.15 -31.38
C TRP A 111 15.93 19.74 -32.74
N ASP A 112 15.39 19.13 -33.79
CA ASP A 112 15.47 19.66 -35.15
C ASP A 112 14.82 21.05 -35.29
N ASP A 113 15.15 21.72 -36.38
CA ASP A 113 14.69 23.07 -36.67
C ASP A 113 13.17 23.21 -36.76
N THR A 114 12.46 22.19 -37.24
CA THR A 114 11.00 22.23 -37.38
C THR A 114 10.37 22.19 -35.99
N SER A 115 10.76 21.21 -35.18
CA SER A 115 10.26 21.06 -33.80
C SER A 115 10.57 22.29 -32.95
N MET A 116 11.77 22.84 -33.05
CA MET A 116 12.12 24.09 -32.35
C MET A 116 11.35 25.31 -32.85
N GLN A 117 11.12 25.42 -34.16
CA GLN A 117 10.34 26.53 -34.69
C GLN A 117 8.89 26.49 -34.18
N ARG A 118 8.28 25.31 -34.05
CA ARG A 118 6.94 25.18 -33.45
C ARG A 118 6.90 25.59 -31.99
N PHE A 119 7.92 25.21 -31.21
CA PHE A 119 8.07 25.65 -29.82
C PHE A 119 8.23 27.17 -29.73
N GLU A 120 9.07 27.77 -30.57
CA GLU A 120 9.25 29.23 -30.63
C GLU A 120 7.95 29.93 -31.01
N ASN A 121 7.21 29.41 -32.00
CA ASN A 121 5.92 29.97 -32.38
C ASN A 121 4.93 29.95 -31.21
N ALA A 122 4.87 28.86 -30.42
CA ALA A 122 4.04 28.80 -29.23
C ALA A 122 4.46 29.81 -28.15
N LEU A 123 5.77 29.96 -27.92
CA LEU A 123 6.30 30.99 -27.04
C LEU A 123 5.83 32.39 -27.51
N GLN A 124 6.01 32.72 -28.80
CA GLN A 124 5.62 34.01 -29.35
C GLN A 124 4.11 34.26 -29.31
N ARG A 125 3.26 33.23 -29.45
CA ARG A 125 1.79 33.38 -29.28
C ARG A 125 1.37 33.81 -27.87
N GLY A 126 2.27 33.73 -26.88
CA GLY A 126 1.95 33.98 -25.48
C GLY A 126 1.41 32.75 -24.75
N THR A 127 1.61 31.54 -25.31
CA THR A 127 1.17 30.28 -24.69
C THR A 127 1.75 30.15 -23.27
N PRO A 128 0.91 30.00 -22.23
CA PRO A 128 1.33 29.70 -20.86
C PRO A 128 2.20 28.45 -20.77
N MET A 129 3.15 28.45 -19.82
CA MET A 129 4.05 27.31 -19.61
C MET A 129 4.14 26.91 -18.15
N VAL A 130 4.12 25.60 -17.90
CA VAL A 130 4.39 24.99 -16.60
C VAL A 130 5.66 24.16 -16.70
N ALA A 131 6.72 24.60 -16.05
CA ALA A 131 8.04 23.99 -16.14
C ALA A 131 8.40 23.24 -14.85
N LEU A 132 8.66 21.94 -14.98
CA LEU A 132 9.01 21.05 -13.88
C LEU A 132 10.51 20.75 -13.85
N ARG A 133 11.07 20.69 -12.64
CA ARG A 133 12.46 20.38 -12.26
C ARG A 133 13.51 20.80 -13.28
N THR A 134 13.88 19.87 -14.15
CA THR A 134 15.01 20.01 -15.07
C THR A 134 14.74 20.96 -16.23
N SER A 135 13.49 21.39 -16.44
CA SER A 135 13.14 22.33 -17.51
C SER A 135 13.80 23.71 -17.34
N THR A 136 14.29 24.03 -16.14
CA THR A 136 15.24 25.15 -15.90
C THR A 136 16.44 25.11 -16.84
N HIS A 137 16.84 23.94 -17.32
CA HIS A 137 17.89 23.71 -18.30
C HIS A 137 17.41 22.81 -19.45
N ALA A 138 16.21 23.11 -19.95
CA ALA A 138 15.54 22.32 -20.98
C ALA A 138 16.35 22.12 -22.27
N PHE A 139 17.20 23.08 -22.66
CA PHE A 139 17.85 23.08 -23.98
C PHE A 139 19.37 23.15 -23.92
N LYS A 140 20.05 22.49 -24.87
CA LYS A 140 21.51 22.51 -25.06
C LYS A 140 21.89 22.32 -26.53
N PHE A 141 21.93 23.42 -27.27
CA PHE A 141 22.30 23.44 -28.69
C PHE A 141 23.82 23.61 -28.92
N PRO A 142 24.34 23.11 -30.06
CA PRO A 142 25.65 23.50 -30.58
C PRO A 142 25.77 25.03 -30.71
N LYS A 143 27.00 25.55 -30.61
CA LYS A 143 27.27 27.00 -30.59
C LYS A 143 26.87 27.71 -31.89
N ASP A 144 26.97 27.02 -33.01
CA ASP A 144 26.66 27.47 -34.36
C ASP A 144 25.18 27.27 -34.74
N SER A 145 24.38 26.64 -33.88
CA SER A 145 22.94 26.51 -34.09
C SER A 145 22.25 27.87 -34.03
N LYS A 146 21.28 28.12 -34.93
CA LYS A 146 20.39 29.29 -34.84
C LYS A 146 19.58 29.34 -33.53
N TRP A 147 19.46 28.22 -32.84
CA TRP A 147 18.80 28.08 -31.53
C TRP A 147 19.75 28.22 -30.34
N ALA A 148 21.02 28.58 -30.56
CA ALA A 148 22.04 28.66 -29.50
C ALA A 148 21.62 29.56 -28.31
N LYS A 149 20.76 30.56 -28.53
CA LYS A 149 20.21 31.43 -27.47
C LYS A 149 19.35 30.67 -26.44
N TYR A 150 18.75 29.52 -26.78
CA TYR A 150 17.94 28.74 -25.83
C TYR A 150 18.78 27.92 -24.86
N SER A 151 20.02 27.59 -25.24
CA SER A 151 20.91 26.74 -24.45
C SER A 151 21.06 27.26 -23.02
N PHE A 152 20.88 26.40 -22.01
CA PHE A 152 20.93 26.79 -20.59
C PHE A 152 22.22 27.53 -20.17
N ASN A 153 23.30 27.32 -20.93
CA ASN A 153 24.62 27.90 -20.75
C ASN A 153 24.97 28.96 -21.83
N ALA A 154 23.97 29.48 -22.53
CA ALA A 154 24.12 30.48 -23.57
C ALA A 154 24.85 31.73 -23.05
N LYS A 155 25.67 32.31 -23.92
CA LYS A 155 26.54 33.45 -23.62
C LYS A 155 25.86 34.77 -24.02
N PRO A 156 26.28 35.92 -23.46
CA PRO A 156 25.63 37.21 -23.72
C PRO A 156 25.47 37.56 -25.21
N GLU A 157 26.41 37.11 -26.05
CA GLU A 157 26.43 37.39 -27.49
C GLU A 157 25.28 36.70 -28.24
N THR A 158 24.66 35.68 -27.63
CA THR A 158 23.45 35.02 -28.18
C THR A 158 22.16 35.82 -27.94
N GLY A 159 22.25 36.95 -27.20
CA GLY A 159 21.11 37.74 -26.75
C GLY A 159 20.45 37.23 -25.47
N TRP A 160 20.59 35.93 -25.15
CA TRP A 160 20.01 35.32 -23.93
C TRP A 160 21.10 34.73 -23.03
N THR A 161 21.70 35.56 -22.16
CA THR A 161 22.63 35.07 -21.13
C THR A 161 21.96 34.01 -20.25
N LYS A 162 22.58 32.83 -20.11
CA LYS A 162 22.04 31.67 -19.37
C LYS A 162 20.74 31.07 -19.92
N GLY A 163 20.38 31.41 -21.16
CA GLY A 163 19.41 30.67 -21.96
C GLY A 163 17.94 30.80 -21.57
N PHE A 164 17.14 29.87 -22.11
CA PHE A 164 15.69 29.84 -21.95
C PHE A 164 15.24 29.85 -20.47
N GLY A 165 15.85 29.03 -19.62
CA GLY A 165 15.49 28.98 -18.20
C GLY A 165 15.61 30.34 -17.52
N ARG A 166 16.76 31.00 -17.69
CA ARG A 166 16.99 32.33 -17.08
C ARG A 166 16.09 33.42 -17.67
N HIS A 167 15.85 33.39 -18.98
CA HIS A 167 15.14 34.46 -19.68
C HIS A 167 13.63 34.31 -19.69
N VAL A 168 13.11 33.10 -19.65
CA VAL A 168 11.66 32.82 -19.72
C VAL A 168 11.15 32.32 -18.36
N LEU A 169 11.76 31.27 -17.83
CA LEU A 169 11.30 30.64 -16.58
C LEU A 169 11.66 31.45 -15.33
N GLY A 170 12.66 32.30 -15.41
CA GLY A 170 13.16 33.10 -14.29
C GLY A 170 14.43 32.55 -13.67
N GLU A 171 14.82 31.30 -13.94
CA GLU A 171 16.14 30.78 -13.56
C GLU A 171 16.59 29.59 -14.40
N THR A 172 17.92 29.46 -14.59
CA THR A 172 18.60 28.32 -15.20
C THR A 172 19.15 27.35 -14.15
N TRP A 173 19.72 26.22 -14.57
CA TRP A 173 20.45 25.37 -13.63
C TRP A 173 21.73 26.03 -13.11
N ILE A 174 21.88 26.09 -11.78
CA ILE A 174 23.08 26.58 -11.10
C ILE A 174 23.85 25.40 -10.50
N ASN A 175 23.25 24.72 -9.53
CA ASN A 175 23.84 23.60 -8.80
C ASN A 175 22.76 22.85 -7.99
N HIS A 176 23.15 21.68 -7.48
CA HIS A 176 22.45 21.04 -6.37
C HIS A 176 22.81 21.78 -5.07
N HIS A 177 21.80 22.25 -4.34
CA HIS A 177 21.95 22.90 -3.03
C HIS A 177 21.84 21.88 -1.90
N GLY A 178 20.91 20.94 -2.03
CA GLY A 178 20.92 19.69 -1.26
C GLY A 178 21.88 18.65 -1.86
N GLU A 179 22.28 17.68 -1.07
CA GLU A 179 23.08 16.53 -1.53
C GLU A 179 22.19 15.58 -2.32
N HIS A 180 22.43 15.54 -3.63
CA HIS A 180 21.66 14.77 -4.58
C HIS A 180 21.53 13.29 -4.17
N LYS A 181 20.29 12.76 -4.23
CA LYS A 181 19.89 11.40 -3.81
C LYS A 181 20.06 11.07 -2.32
N LYS A 182 20.44 12.02 -1.47
CA LYS A 182 20.56 11.80 -0.03
C LYS A 182 19.65 12.72 0.77
N GLU A 183 19.64 14.01 0.43
CA GLU A 183 18.83 15.02 1.10
C GLU A 183 17.54 15.28 0.31
N GLY A 184 16.42 15.38 1.02
CA GLY A 184 15.09 15.61 0.43
C GLY A 184 14.71 17.08 0.38
N THR A 185 13.52 17.35 -0.16
CA THR A 185 12.94 18.71 -0.23
C THR A 185 11.60 18.74 0.48
N ARG A 186 11.48 19.51 1.56
CA ARG A 186 10.18 19.83 2.21
C ARG A 186 9.78 21.26 1.86
N SER A 187 8.55 21.47 1.39
CA SER A 187 8.09 22.79 1.00
C SER A 187 7.60 23.64 2.17
N HIS A 188 7.91 24.93 2.13
CA HIS A 188 7.37 25.97 3.00
C HIS A 188 6.74 27.07 2.16
N ILE A 189 5.55 27.53 2.55
CA ILE A 189 4.86 28.63 1.87
C ILE A 189 5.63 29.93 2.10
N GLU A 190 5.89 30.66 1.02
CA GLU A 190 6.42 32.02 1.09
C GLU A 190 5.33 32.94 1.67
N ALA A 191 5.59 33.48 2.87
CA ALA A 191 4.59 34.18 3.66
C ALA A 191 3.97 35.38 2.92
N THR A 192 4.77 36.06 2.08
CA THR A 192 4.35 37.22 1.28
C THR A 192 3.33 36.87 0.19
N HIS A 193 3.25 35.61 -0.25
CA HIS A 193 2.36 35.15 -1.33
C HIS A 193 1.44 33.99 -0.93
N LYS A 194 1.22 33.77 0.37
CA LYS A 194 0.39 32.68 0.91
C LYS A 194 -1.04 32.61 0.37
N ASN A 195 -1.59 33.73 -0.11
CA ASN A 195 -2.94 33.84 -0.65
C ASN A 195 -2.99 33.70 -2.19
N HIS A 196 -1.87 33.40 -2.84
CA HIS A 196 -1.85 33.21 -4.29
C HIS A 196 -2.67 31.96 -4.66
N THR A 197 -3.58 32.07 -5.63
CA THR A 197 -4.56 31.02 -5.93
C THR A 197 -3.96 29.67 -6.34
N ILE A 198 -2.73 29.66 -6.86
CA ILE A 198 -1.99 28.40 -7.11
C ILE A 198 -1.82 27.54 -5.85
N LEU A 199 -1.80 28.15 -4.65
CA LEU A 199 -1.67 27.46 -3.37
C LEU A 199 -3.00 26.93 -2.82
N ASN A 200 -4.12 27.13 -3.52
CA ASN A 200 -5.44 26.64 -3.09
C ASN A 200 -5.43 25.12 -2.86
N GLY A 201 -5.72 24.70 -1.63
CA GLY A 201 -5.75 23.29 -1.23
C GLY A 201 -4.39 22.58 -1.23
N VAL A 202 -3.27 23.30 -1.39
CA VAL A 202 -1.91 22.75 -1.37
C VAL A 202 -1.40 22.74 0.07
N GLY A 203 -1.21 21.54 0.62
CA GLY A 203 -0.52 21.33 1.90
C GLY A 203 1.00 21.30 1.77
N THR A 204 1.69 20.82 2.79
CA THR A 204 3.13 20.56 2.72
C THR A 204 3.44 19.49 1.69
N ILE A 205 4.38 19.79 0.80
CA ILE A 205 4.90 18.87 -0.22
C ILE A 205 6.23 18.30 0.28
N PHE A 206 6.43 17.00 0.09
CA PHE A 206 7.75 16.39 0.21
C PHE A 206 8.20 15.77 -1.13
N GLY A 207 9.37 16.17 -1.60
CA GLY A 207 10.03 15.58 -2.76
C GLY A 207 11.20 14.71 -2.33
N THR A 208 11.34 13.55 -2.97
CA THR A 208 12.53 12.69 -2.81
C THR A 208 13.71 13.19 -3.61
N THR A 209 13.54 14.30 -4.33
CA THR A 209 14.61 15.02 -4.99
C THR A 209 15.21 16.11 -4.11
N ASP A 210 16.50 16.35 -4.29
CA ASP A 210 17.23 17.41 -3.59
C ASP A 210 16.85 18.81 -4.08
N VAL A 211 17.04 19.80 -3.20
CA VAL A 211 16.80 21.22 -3.48
C VAL A 211 17.86 21.74 -4.46
N TYR A 212 17.43 22.47 -5.50
CA TYR A 212 18.33 23.21 -6.39
C TYR A 212 18.72 24.57 -5.80
N GLY A 213 19.95 24.99 -6.06
CA GLY A 213 20.35 26.38 -5.89
C GLY A 213 19.73 27.23 -6.99
N VAL A 214 19.00 28.28 -6.61
CA VAL A 214 18.31 29.16 -7.56
C VAL A 214 18.36 30.62 -7.12
N ASN A 215 18.31 31.53 -8.09
CA ASN A 215 18.12 32.96 -7.84
C ASN A 215 17.12 33.52 -8.87
N PRO A 216 15.81 33.21 -8.74
CA PRO A 216 14.81 33.64 -9.71
C PRO A 216 14.89 35.14 -10.02
N GLN A 217 14.63 35.51 -11.27
CA GLN A 217 14.63 36.91 -11.73
C GLN A 217 13.74 37.78 -10.84
N ALA A 218 14.09 39.06 -10.68
CA ALA A 218 13.41 39.99 -9.76
C ALA A 218 11.91 40.19 -10.05
N ASP A 219 11.47 39.91 -11.28
CA ASP A 219 10.07 39.93 -11.72
C ASP A 219 9.33 38.60 -11.47
N SER A 220 9.94 37.66 -10.75
CA SER A 220 9.33 36.39 -10.34
C SER A 220 8.65 36.51 -8.98
N THR A 221 7.49 35.87 -8.84
CA THR A 221 6.74 35.78 -7.58
C THR A 221 7.00 34.42 -6.95
N ILE A 222 7.79 34.38 -5.88
CA ILE A 222 8.12 33.14 -5.15
C ILE A 222 6.91 32.68 -4.34
N LEU A 223 6.50 31.43 -4.52
CA LEU A 223 5.34 30.82 -3.84
C LEU A 223 5.77 29.85 -2.75
N LEU A 224 6.80 29.03 -3.01
CA LEU A 224 7.30 28.03 -2.09
C LEU A 224 8.83 28.10 -1.98
N ARG A 225 9.34 27.81 -0.78
CA ARG A 225 10.76 27.58 -0.48
C ARG A 225 11.00 26.14 -0.03
N GLY A 226 12.18 25.62 -0.30
CA GLY A 226 12.57 24.25 0.02
C GLY A 226 13.49 24.18 1.23
N GLU A 227 13.02 23.50 2.27
CA GLU A 227 13.85 23.01 3.37
C GLU A 227 14.57 21.74 2.90
N VAL A 228 15.90 21.76 3.01
CA VAL A 228 16.76 20.59 2.82
C VAL A 228 16.63 19.69 4.04
N THR A 229 16.23 18.44 3.83
CA THR A 229 16.11 17.43 4.90
C THR A 229 17.31 16.47 4.91
N GLN A 230 17.65 15.90 6.07
CA GLN A 230 18.83 15.05 6.23
C GLN A 230 18.78 13.74 5.42
N THR A 231 17.56 13.27 5.13
CA THR A 231 17.29 12.05 4.37
C THR A 231 16.11 12.25 3.42
N LEU A 232 15.86 11.27 2.55
CA LEU A 232 14.69 11.20 1.65
C LEU A 232 13.39 10.73 2.35
N ASP A 233 13.35 10.69 3.68
CA ASP A 233 12.14 10.37 4.44
C ASP A 233 11.30 11.66 4.65
N PRO A 234 9.99 11.65 4.38
CA PRO A 234 9.11 12.81 4.63
C PRO A 234 9.14 13.35 6.06
N GLN A 235 9.46 12.51 7.05
CA GLN A 235 9.60 12.87 8.47
C GLN A 235 11.03 13.24 8.87
N SER A 236 11.96 13.24 7.91
CA SER A 236 13.36 13.56 8.15
C SER A 236 13.51 14.97 8.74
N PRO A 237 14.35 15.16 9.76
CA PRO A 237 14.65 16.50 10.26
C PRO A 237 15.32 17.36 9.17
N ALA A 238 15.21 18.67 9.33
CA ALA A 238 15.94 19.62 8.52
C ALA A 238 17.46 19.43 8.70
N VAL A 239 18.24 19.70 7.65
CA VAL A 239 19.68 19.89 7.79
C VAL A 239 19.93 21.17 8.58
N GLU A 240 20.75 21.09 9.63
CA GLU A 240 21.13 22.26 10.42
C GLU A 240 22.09 23.18 9.65
N GLY A 241 22.03 24.49 9.93
CA GLY A 241 22.98 25.46 9.40
C GLY A 241 22.57 26.12 8.08
N GLU A 242 23.58 26.59 7.33
CA GLU A 242 23.42 27.58 6.25
C GLU A 242 22.55 27.10 5.08
N LYS A 243 22.42 25.78 4.85
CA LYS A 243 21.57 25.24 3.77
C LYS A 243 20.10 25.65 3.90
N ASN A 244 19.61 25.91 5.11
CA ASN A 244 18.22 26.31 5.33
C ASN A 244 18.08 27.79 5.74
N ILE A 245 19.18 28.57 5.69
CA ILE A 245 19.23 29.96 6.16
C ILE A 245 19.91 30.85 5.09
N PRO A 246 19.17 31.40 4.10
CA PRO A 246 17.76 31.17 3.82
C PRO A 246 17.51 29.92 2.95
N MET A 247 16.29 29.39 3.01
CA MET A 247 15.82 28.34 2.09
C MET A 247 15.74 28.83 0.64
N GLN A 248 16.09 27.95 -0.30
CA GLN A 248 16.00 28.20 -1.75
C GLN A 248 14.55 28.25 -2.22
N ALA A 249 14.25 29.02 -3.27
CA ALA A 249 12.93 28.97 -3.91
C ALA A 249 12.75 27.62 -4.64
N ILE A 250 11.57 27.02 -4.52
CA ILE A 250 11.24 25.75 -5.20
C ILE A 250 9.99 25.83 -6.07
N ALA A 251 9.20 26.89 -5.95
CA ALA A 251 8.10 27.18 -6.87
C ALA A 251 7.88 28.69 -6.99
N TRP A 252 7.72 29.20 -8.21
CA TRP A 252 7.46 30.60 -8.49
C TRP A 252 6.64 30.79 -9.76
N THR A 253 6.04 31.96 -9.91
CA THR A 253 5.39 32.39 -11.16
C THR A 253 6.13 33.58 -11.78
N ARG A 254 5.89 33.79 -13.08
CA ARG A 254 6.43 34.94 -13.82
C ARG A 254 5.52 35.29 -14.99
N ASN A 255 5.36 36.59 -15.25
CA ASN A 255 4.67 37.10 -16.43
C ASN A 255 5.72 37.58 -17.46
N TYR A 256 6.15 36.67 -18.33
CA TYR A 256 7.20 36.97 -19.30
C TYR A 256 6.64 37.67 -20.54
N LYS A 257 7.08 38.89 -20.83
CA LYS A 257 6.74 39.60 -22.05
C LYS A 257 7.69 39.18 -23.18
N ASN A 258 7.18 38.46 -24.17
CA ASN A 258 7.96 37.91 -25.26
C ASN A 258 8.25 38.95 -26.37
N ALA A 259 9.04 38.56 -27.37
CA ALA A 259 9.49 39.44 -28.44
C ALA A 259 8.35 39.96 -29.34
N SER A 260 7.23 39.23 -29.45
CA SER A 260 6.02 39.69 -30.15
C SER A 260 5.18 40.68 -29.33
N GLY A 261 5.56 40.95 -28.07
CA GLY A 261 4.84 41.82 -27.14
C GLY A 261 3.70 41.13 -26.39
N LYS A 262 3.47 39.83 -26.59
CA LYS A 262 2.51 39.03 -25.81
C LYS A 262 3.12 38.59 -24.48
N THR A 263 2.26 38.26 -23.52
CA THR A 263 2.67 37.80 -22.20
C THR A 263 2.47 36.29 -22.09
N ASN A 264 3.52 35.55 -21.75
CA ASN A 264 3.44 34.17 -21.32
C ASN A 264 3.30 34.14 -19.79
N ARG A 265 2.24 33.50 -19.28
CA ARG A 265 2.09 33.19 -17.85
C ARG A 265 2.85 31.92 -17.54
N ILE A 266 3.89 32.05 -16.72
CA ILE A 266 4.81 30.96 -16.42
C ILE A 266 4.64 30.55 -14.97
N PHE A 267 4.51 29.25 -14.73
CA PHE A 267 4.70 28.63 -13.42
C PHE A 267 5.91 27.70 -13.51
N THR A 268 6.83 27.80 -12.56
CA THR A 268 8.04 26.97 -12.53
C THR A 268 8.21 26.38 -11.14
N THR A 269 8.55 25.10 -11.08
CA THR A 269 8.99 24.44 -9.85
C THR A 269 10.26 23.63 -10.10
N THR A 270 11.17 23.60 -9.13
CA THR A 270 12.36 22.75 -9.16
C THR A 270 12.08 21.32 -8.72
N MET A 271 10.85 21.01 -8.33
CA MET A 271 10.35 19.66 -8.09
C MET A 271 9.72 19.10 -9.38
N GLY A 272 9.52 17.78 -9.44
CA GLY A 272 8.77 17.17 -10.54
C GLY A 272 9.44 15.96 -11.15
N ALA A 273 10.28 15.25 -10.40
CA ALA A 273 10.55 13.86 -10.73
C ALA A 273 9.25 13.04 -10.65
N ALA A 274 9.20 11.93 -11.39
CA ALA A 274 8.07 11.03 -11.31
C ALA A 274 7.77 10.58 -9.86
N THR A 275 8.82 10.38 -9.05
CA THR A 275 8.72 10.06 -7.62
C THR A 275 8.20 11.21 -6.76
N ASP A 276 8.56 12.47 -7.07
CA ASP A 276 8.02 13.64 -6.34
C ASP A 276 6.51 13.76 -6.57
N LEU A 277 6.06 13.46 -7.78
CA LEU A 277 4.64 13.52 -8.17
C LEU A 277 3.81 12.36 -7.60
N SER A 278 4.39 11.48 -6.78
CA SER A 278 3.64 10.60 -5.88
C SER A 278 2.93 11.41 -4.77
N ASP A 279 3.47 12.57 -4.39
CA ASP A 279 2.86 13.51 -3.45
C ASP A 279 1.64 14.22 -4.09
N GLU A 280 0.49 14.12 -3.44
CA GLU A 280 -0.77 14.70 -3.92
C GLU A 280 -0.74 16.24 -3.96
N ASN A 281 -0.06 16.88 -3.01
CA ASN A 281 0.04 18.33 -2.94
C ASN A 281 0.92 18.87 -4.08
N LEU A 282 1.96 18.14 -4.51
CA LEU A 282 2.73 18.52 -5.70
C LEU A 282 1.88 18.41 -6.97
N ARG A 283 1.14 17.30 -7.15
CA ARG A 283 0.22 17.15 -8.30
C ARG A 283 -0.79 18.30 -8.34
N ARG A 284 -1.34 18.68 -7.18
CA ARG A 284 -2.28 19.80 -7.07
C ARG A 284 -1.63 21.13 -7.40
N LEU A 285 -0.43 21.39 -6.89
CA LEU A 285 0.31 22.62 -7.19
C LEU A 285 0.54 22.77 -8.71
N VAL A 286 0.96 21.69 -9.37
CA VAL A 286 1.16 21.68 -10.84
C VAL A 286 -0.16 21.92 -11.57
N ALA A 287 -1.23 21.22 -11.19
CA ALA A 287 -2.54 21.39 -11.82
C ALA A 287 -3.08 22.82 -11.61
N ASN A 288 -2.99 23.36 -10.40
CA ASN A 288 -3.37 24.74 -10.10
C ASN A 288 -2.55 25.75 -10.94
N GLY A 289 -1.26 25.49 -11.16
CA GLY A 289 -0.40 26.28 -12.05
C GLY A 289 -0.89 26.31 -13.50
N ILE A 290 -1.46 25.21 -13.99
CA ILE A 290 -2.04 25.12 -15.35
C ILE A 290 -3.32 25.95 -15.44
N PHE A 291 -4.24 25.80 -14.48
CA PHE A 291 -5.46 26.61 -14.41
C PHE A 291 -5.14 28.10 -14.34
N TRP A 292 -4.23 28.48 -13.44
CA TRP A 292 -3.75 29.86 -13.33
C TRP A 292 -3.13 30.34 -14.64
N GLY A 293 -2.25 29.56 -15.26
CA GLY A 293 -1.59 29.92 -16.52
C GLY A 293 -2.58 30.22 -17.64
N LEU A 294 -3.63 29.41 -17.75
CA LEU A 294 -4.73 29.59 -18.71
C LEU A 294 -5.69 30.75 -18.37
N GLY A 295 -5.55 31.35 -17.19
CA GLY A 295 -6.49 32.36 -16.70
C GLY A 295 -7.86 31.80 -16.31
N LEU A 296 -7.92 30.50 -16.04
CA LEU A 296 -9.11 29.86 -15.47
C LEU A 296 -9.13 30.09 -13.95
N GLU A 297 -10.33 30.05 -13.38
CA GLU A 297 -10.49 30.05 -11.93
C GLU A 297 -9.86 28.79 -11.34
N VAL A 298 -8.98 28.96 -10.36
CA VAL A 298 -8.35 27.85 -9.64
C VAL A 298 -9.30 27.46 -8.49
N PRO A 299 -9.87 26.24 -8.48
CA PRO A 299 -10.78 25.82 -7.42
C PRO A 299 -10.13 25.88 -6.04
N ASP A 300 -10.93 26.05 -4.98
CA ASP A 300 -10.46 26.09 -3.59
C ASP A 300 -9.66 24.83 -3.20
N LYS A 301 -10.03 23.68 -3.78
CA LYS A 301 -9.27 22.44 -3.70
C LYS A 301 -9.57 21.57 -4.93
N LEU A 302 -8.62 21.51 -5.86
CA LEU A 302 -8.69 20.62 -7.01
C LEU A 302 -8.39 19.17 -6.59
N ASP A 303 -9.22 18.23 -7.03
CA ASP A 303 -8.97 16.80 -6.85
C ASP A 303 -7.94 16.31 -7.88
N VAL A 304 -6.87 15.67 -7.41
CA VAL A 304 -5.79 15.17 -8.26
C VAL A 304 -5.46 13.69 -7.94
N PRO A 305 -6.48 12.81 -7.99
CA PRO A 305 -6.30 11.40 -7.71
C PRO A 305 -5.36 10.78 -8.75
N LEU A 306 -4.58 9.78 -8.34
CA LEU A 306 -3.84 8.98 -9.30
C LEU A 306 -4.82 8.25 -10.24
N PRO A 307 -4.60 8.24 -11.57
CA PRO A 307 -5.48 7.55 -12.54
C PRO A 307 -5.55 6.03 -12.37
N GLY A 308 -4.62 5.44 -11.62
CA GLY A 308 -4.47 4.00 -11.42
C GLY A 308 -3.25 3.70 -10.56
N VAL A 309 -2.67 2.49 -10.72
CA VAL A 309 -1.45 2.12 -9.99
C VAL A 309 -0.28 2.90 -10.59
N TYR A 310 0.24 3.83 -9.80
CA TYR A 310 1.38 4.66 -10.17
C TYR A 310 2.55 4.37 -9.24
N THR A 311 3.47 3.53 -9.71
CA THR A 311 4.72 3.17 -9.04
C THR A 311 5.88 3.62 -9.93
N PRO A 312 6.28 4.90 -9.86
CA PRO A 312 7.31 5.42 -10.72
C PRO A 312 8.66 4.78 -10.41
N SER A 313 9.48 4.57 -11.43
CA SER A 313 10.84 4.07 -11.24
C SER A 313 11.74 5.10 -10.53
N PRO A 314 12.74 4.66 -9.74
CA PRO A 314 13.70 5.59 -9.12
C PRO A 314 14.44 6.44 -10.17
N TYR A 315 14.59 7.73 -9.90
CA TYR A 315 15.31 8.62 -10.79
C TYR A 315 16.82 8.31 -10.80
N SER A 316 17.37 8.12 -12.00
CA SER A 316 18.78 7.88 -12.26
C SER A 316 19.05 7.92 -13.76
N PHE A 317 20.25 8.35 -14.16
CA PHE A 317 20.70 8.21 -15.54
C PHE A 317 20.64 6.75 -16.01
N ASP A 318 20.25 6.56 -17.28
CA ASP A 318 20.19 5.27 -17.99
C ASP A 318 19.31 4.19 -17.35
N ALA A 319 18.54 4.52 -16.31
CA ALA A 319 17.65 3.61 -15.59
C ALA A 319 16.18 3.66 -16.06
N TYR A 320 15.89 4.35 -17.17
CA TYR A 320 14.55 4.37 -17.76
C TYR A 320 14.14 2.99 -18.26
N GLN A 321 12.84 2.76 -18.37
CA GLN A 321 12.28 1.49 -18.85
C GLN A 321 12.56 1.32 -20.35
N LYS A 322 13.42 0.37 -20.72
CA LYS A 322 13.78 0.07 -22.11
C LYS A 322 12.65 -0.63 -22.85
N ASP A 323 12.66 -0.49 -24.18
CA ASP A 323 11.75 -1.17 -25.11
C ASP A 323 10.25 -0.85 -24.93
N ARG A 324 9.94 0.25 -24.23
CA ARG A 324 8.57 0.72 -24.00
C ARG A 324 8.09 1.63 -25.13
N LYS A 325 6.82 1.54 -25.52
CA LYS A 325 6.14 2.47 -26.43
C LYS A 325 5.38 3.54 -25.64
N PRO A 326 4.98 4.69 -26.23
CA PRO A 326 4.18 5.70 -25.54
C PRO A 326 2.97 5.14 -24.78
N THR A 327 2.22 4.21 -25.39
CA THR A 327 1.03 3.55 -24.79
C THR A 327 1.32 2.77 -23.53
N ASP A 328 2.57 2.35 -23.34
CA ASP A 328 2.98 1.61 -22.16
C ASP A 328 3.06 2.47 -20.90
N PHE A 329 3.16 3.80 -21.07
CA PHE A 329 3.21 4.78 -20.00
C PHE A 329 1.84 5.33 -19.60
N ILE A 330 0.76 4.88 -20.26
CA ILE A 330 -0.60 5.14 -19.77
C ILE A 330 -0.73 4.46 -18.41
N VAL A 331 -1.00 5.25 -17.38
CA VAL A 331 -1.31 4.74 -16.04
C VAL A 331 -2.64 4.02 -16.15
N LYS A 332 -2.58 2.70 -16.24
CA LYS A 332 -3.77 1.87 -16.30
C LYS A 332 -4.41 1.92 -14.91
N PRO A 333 -5.74 2.08 -14.83
CA PRO A 333 -6.46 1.63 -13.66
C PRO A 333 -5.96 0.22 -13.37
N GLY A 334 -5.47 -0.04 -12.15
CA GLY A 334 -5.28 -1.43 -11.73
C GLY A 334 -6.56 -2.17 -12.08
N ALA A 335 -6.45 -3.38 -12.66
CA ALA A 335 -7.56 -4.18 -13.21
C ALA A 335 -8.88 -3.76 -12.55
N ALA A 336 -9.69 -2.99 -13.29
CA ALA A 336 -10.72 -2.09 -12.77
C ALA A 336 -10.92 -2.23 -11.26
N SER A 337 -10.58 -1.21 -10.46
CA SER A 337 -11.49 -0.92 -9.36
C SER A 337 -12.85 -0.88 -10.05
N PRO A 338 -13.77 -1.82 -9.73
CA PRO A 338 -15.10 -1.71 -10.30
C PRO A 338 -15.56 -0.28 -10.00
N LYS A 339 -16.47 0.24 -10.84
CA LYS A 339 -17.35 1.33 -10.43
C LYS A 339 -17.58 1.20 -8.92
N LYS A 340 -17.62 2.31 -8.17
CA LYS A 340 -18.30 2.32 -6.86
C LYS A 340 -19.74 1.82 -7.07
N THR A 341 -19.90 0.50 -7.16
CA THR A 341 -21.05 -0.28 -6.81
C THR A 341 -20.77 -0.59 -5.35
N ASP A 342 -20.93 0.40 -4.48
CA ASP A 342 -20.72 0.30 -3.03
C ASP A 342 -19.73 -0.82 -2.68
N ALA A 343 -18.46 -0.68 -3.12
CA ALA A 343 -17.45 -1.71 -2.90
C ALA A 343 -17.55 -2.07 -1.42
N LYS A 344 -17.78 -3.35 -1.12
CA LYS A 344 -18.07 -3.80 0.24
C LYS A 344 -16.90 -3.37 1.11
N THR A 345 -17.03 -2.24 1.79
CA THR A 345 -15.97 -1.69 2.65
C THR A 345 -15.82 -2.52 3.92
N THR A 346 -16.81 -3.37 4.19
CA THR A 346 -16.88 -4.24 5.35
C THR A 346 -17.42 -5.61 4.96
N LEU A 347 -17.01 -6.62 5.71
CA LEU A 347 -17.61 -7.95 5.71
C LEU A 347 -19.02 -7.89 6.32
N ASN A 348 -19.87 -8.84 5.95
CA ASN A 348 -21.18 -9.02 6.58
C ASN A 348 -21.12 -10.13 7.63
N ILE A 349 -21.82 -9.96 8.75
CA ILE A 349 -22.04 -11.03 9.72
C ILE A 349 -23.49 -11.51 9.63
N ARG A 350 -23.69 -12.77 9.22
CA ARG A 350 -24.99 -13.43 9.24
C ARG A 350 -25.20 -14.17 10.56
N LYS A 351 -26.45 -14.55 10.82
CA LYS A 351 -26.78 -15.42 11.95
C LYS A 351 -26.15 -16.80 11.71
N GLY A 352 -25.39 -17.30 12.66
CA GLY A 352 -24.65 -18.55 12.56
C GLY A 352 -23.42 -18.48 11.67
N GLU A 353 -22.86 -17.29 11.38
CA GLU A 353 -21.68 -17.16 10.51
C GLU A 353 -20.48 -17.94 11.05
N HIS A 354 -19.83 -18.72 10.18
CA HIS A 354 -18.57 -19.40 10.45
C HIS A 354 -17.38 -18.56 9.95
N ILE A 355 -16.69 -17.90 10.88
CA ILE A 355 -15.53 -17.05 10.61
C ILE A 355 -14.25 -17.84 10.91
N VAL A 356 -13.37 -17.96 9.91
CA VAL A 356 -12.09 -18.65 10.04
C VAL A 356 -10.93 -17.66 9.86
N LEU A 357 -10.04 -17.60 10.85
CA LEU A 357 -8.80 -16.84 10.76
C LEU A 357 -7.70 -17.72 10.19
N LEU A 358 -6.94 -17.24 9.21
CA LEU A 358 -5.80 -17.95 8.63
C LEU A 358 -4.60 -17.03 8.46
N GLY A 359 -3.37 -17.56 8.44
CA GLY A 359 -2.18 -16.74 8.25
C GLY A 359 -1.11 -16.94 9.31
N SER A 360 -0.32 -15.90 9.53
CA SER A 360 0.96 -15.92 10.26
C SER A 360 0.82 -15.54 11.76
N GLY A 361 1.91 -15.04 12.35
CA GLY A 361 2.07 -14.78 13.79
C GLY A 361 1.08 -13.78 14.39
N LEU A 362 0.69 -12.73 13.66
CA LEU A 362 -0.28 -11.76 14.16
C LEU A 362 -1.65 -12.40 14.43
N GLY A 363 -2.10 -13.29 13.54
CA GLY A 363 -3.34 -14.03 13.72
C GLY A 363 -3.19 -15.16 14.76
N SER A 364 -2.08 -15.90 14.75
CA SER A 364 -1.91 -17.09 15.60
C SER A 364 -1.89 -16.73 17.08
N ARG A 365 -1.23 -15.61 17.41
CA ARG A 365 -1.06 -15.16 18.79
C ARG A 365 -2.33 -14.55 19.40
N MET A 366 -3.36 -14.26 18.61
CA MET A 366 -4.68 -13.91 19.14
C MET A 366 -5.23 -14.99 20.08
N ASN A 367 -4.83 -16.27 19.91
CA ASN A 367 -5.21 -17.36 20.81
C ASN A 367 -4.66 -17.20 22.24
N HIS A 368 -3.52 -16.52 22.42
CA HIS A 368 -2.95 -16.28 23.74
C HIS A 368 -3.77 -15.24 24.54
N PHE A 369 -4.48 -14.33 23.86
CA PHE A 369 -5.14 -13.20 24.52
C PHE A 369 -6.68 -13.25 24.44
N GLY A 370 -7.27 -13.71 23.33
CA GLY A 370 -8.73 -13.87 23.18
C GLY A 370 -9.53 -12.57 22.99
N HIS A 371 -8.86 -11.42 22.82
CA HIS A 371 -9.53 -10.11 22.78
C HIS A 371 -10.36 -9.90 21.52
N PHE A 372 -9.88 -10.29 20.33
CA PHE A 372 -10.61 -10.07 19.07
C PHE A 372 -11.95 -10.82 19.02
N GLU A 373 -11.96 -12.11 19.38
CA GLU A 373 -13.20 -12.88 19.41
C GLU A 373 -14.16 -12.37 20.49
N THR A 374 -13.66 -12.00 21.66
CA THR A 374 -14.48 -11.38 22.72
C THR A 374 -15.15 -10.11 22.21
N GLU A 375 -14.40 -9.26 21.52
CA GLU A 375 -14.89 -8.03 20.92
C GLU A 375 -16.01 -8.30 19.91
N LEU A 376 -15.80 -9.25 18.99
CA LEU A 376 -16.77 -9.52 17.94
C LEU A 376 -18.05 -10.18 18.47
N GLN A 377 -17.93 -11.10 19.43
CA GLN A 377 -19.08 -11.72 20.11
C GLN A 377 -19.92 -10.67 20.84
N LEU A 378 -19.29 -9.73 21.55
CA LEU A 378 -19.98 -8.65 22.27
C LEU A 378 -20.72 -7.68 21.36
N ARG A 379 -20.21 -7.44 20.15
CA ARG A 379 -20.88 -6.60 19.14
C ARG A 379 -22.05 -7.30 18.47
N GLN A 380 -22.08 -8.64 18.50
CA GLN A 380 -23.04 -9.46 17.77
C GLN A 380 -23.76 -10.48 18.68
N PRO A 381 -24.36 -10.06 19.81
CA PRO A 381 -24.83 -10.97 20.85
C PRO A 381 -25.90 -11.98 20.39
N ASP A 382 -26.69 -11.62 19.37
CA ASP A 382 -27.81 -12.44 18.88
C ASP A 382 -27.49 -13.25 17.62
N LYS A 383 -26.28 -13.08 17.08
CA LYS A 383 -25.90 -13.70 15.80
C LYS A 383 -25.40 -15.12 15.96
N LYS A 384 -25.01 -15.55 17.17
CA LYS A 384 -24.45 -16.90 17.42
C LYS A 384 -23.30 -17.25 16.46
N ILE A 385 -22.37 -16.31 16.27
CA ILE A 385 -21.22 -16.50 15.38
C ILE A 385 -20.25 -17.54 15.95
N VAL A 386 -19.60 -18.27 15.03
CA VAL A 386 -18.59 -19.29 15.34
C VAL A 386 -17.25 -18.81 14.79
N ILE A 387 -16.24 -18.69 15.66
CA ILE A 387 -14.89 -18.26 15.24
C ILE A 387 -13.88 -19.39 15.47
N ARG A 388 -13.06 -19.68 14.46
CA ARG A 388 -11.98 -20.67 14.50
C ARG A 388 -10.68 -20.07 13.98
N ASN A 389 -9.63 -20.19 14.77
CA ASN A 389 -8.32 -19.63 14.43
C ASN A 389 -7.39 -20.74 13.94
N MET A 390 -7.09 -20.72 12.64
CA MET A 390 -6.20 -21.64 11.96
C MET A 390 -4.80 -21.08 11.71
N CYS A 391 -4.51 -19.85 12.17
CA CYS A 391 -3.22 -19.20 11.98
C CYS A 391 -2.08 -19.98 12.66
N ASP A 392 -0.90 -19.90 12.06
CA ASP A 392 0.32 -20.47 12.60
C ASP A 392 1.53 -19.60 12.25
N GLU A 393 2.49 -19.53 13.17
CA GLU A 393 3.72 -18.77 12.94
C GLU A 393 4.47 -19.37 11.74
N GLY A 394 5.12 -18.52 10.94
CA GLY A 394 5.83 -18.94 9.73
C GLY A 394 4.95 -19.20 8.48
N ASN A 395 3.61 -19.23 8.58
CA ASN A 395 2.76 -19.39 7.40
C ASN A 395 2.87 -18.22 6.40
N THR A 396 2.83 -18.54 5.10
CA THR A 396 2.67 -17.59 3.99
C THR A 396 1.36 -17.90 3.24
N PRO A 397 0.98 -17.12 2.21
CA PRO A 397 -0.20 -17.42 1.41
C PRO A 397 -0.18 -18.83 0.82
N GLY A 398 0.97 -19.29 0.30
CA GLY A 398 1.15 -20.58 -0.37
C GLY A 398 1.83 -21.67 0.47
N PHE A 399 2.64 -21.33 1.47
CA PHE A 399 3.40 -22.27 2.29
C PHE A 399 2.87 -22.36 3.72
N ARG A 400 2.37 -23.54 4.10
CA ARG A 400 1.79 -23.85 5.41
C ARG A 400 2.19 -25.27 5.81
N PRO A 401 3.44 -25.50 6.24
CA PRO A 401 3.94 -26.84 6.51
C PRO A 401 3.25 -27.47 7.73
N HIS A 402 3.11 -28.80 7.73
CA HIS A 402 2.62 -29.52 8.90
C HIS A 402 3.29 -30.90 8.98
N PRO A 403 3.83 -31.32 10.14
CA PRO A 403 4.61 -32.55 10.25
C PRO A 403 3.79 -33.82 9.98
N SER A 404 2.46 -33.77 10.12
CA SER A 404 1.55 -34.89 9.89
C SER A 404 0.79 -34.86 8.56
N ARG A 405 1.28 -34.16 7.53
CA ARG A 405 0.81 -34.35 6.15
C ARG A 405 1.96 -34.30 5.15
N ILE A 406 1.72 -34.83 3.95
CA ILE A 406 2.74 -34.92 2.91
C ILE A 406 3.03 -33.55 2.28
N SER A 407 1.99 -32.80 1.90
CA SER A 407 2.15 -31.53 1.20
C SER A 407 2.20 -30.35 2.18
N PRO A 408 3.24 -29.50 2.13
CA PRO A 408 3.27 -28.25 2.90
C PRO A 408 2.46 -27.12 2.22
N TRP A 409 1.90 -27.38 1.04
CA TRP A 409 1.29 -26.37 0.20
C TRP A 409 -0.16 -26.09 0.62
N ALA A 410 -0.51 -24.81 0.65
CA ALA A 410 -1.86 -24.37 1.01
C ALA A 410 -2.90 -24.72 -0.07
N PHE A 411 -2.48 -24.70 -1.34
CA PHE A 411 -3.30 -24.99 -2.50
C PHE A 411 -2.45 -25.59 -3.65
N PRO A 412 -3.06 -26.29 -4.63
CA PRO A 412 -2.35 -26.83 -5.78
C PRO A 412 -1.61 -25.74 -6.58
N GLY A 413 -0.33 -25.97 -6.89
CA GLY A 413 0.48 -25.02 -7.65
C GLY A 413 1.22 -23.98 -6.80
N ALA A 414 0.96 -23.91 -5.49
CA ALA A 414 1.65 -22.97 -4.60
C ALA A 414 3.17 -23.21 -4.52
N GLN A 415 3.64 -24.42 -4.82
CA GLN A 415 5.07 -24.75 -4.81
C GLN A 415 5.93 -23.89 -5.73
N LYS A 416 5.34 -23.29 -6.78
CA LYS A 416 6.09 -22.45 -7.73
C LYS A 416 6.55 -21.11 -7.16
N PHE A 417 6.01 -20.70 -6.00
CA PHE A 417 6.28 -19.41 -5.37
C PHE A 417 7.31 -19.50 -4.23
N GLN A 418 7.88 -20.68 -4.00
CA GLN A 418 8.90 -20.86 -2.96
C GLN A 418 10.25 -21.20 -3.58
N THR A 419 11.31 -20.86 -2.86
CA THR A 419 12.71 -21.05 -3.25
C THR A 419 13.27 -22.39 -2.76
N GLU A 420 14.58 -22.59 -2.89
CA GLU A 420 15.30 -23.81 -2.50
C GLU A 420 15.13 -24.27 -1.04
N LEU A 421 14.59 -23.43 -0.14
CA LEU A 421 14.43 -23.75 1.28
C LEU A 421 13.20 -24.64 1.55
N ALA A 422 12.22 -24.68 0.63
CA ALA A 422 11.06 -25.56 0.74
C ALA A 422 11.36 -26.99 0.25
N LYS A 423 12.43 -27.59 0.79
CA LYS A 423 12.83 -28.97 0.46
C LYS A 423 11.83 -29.97 1.05
N GLY A 424 11.78 -31.17 0.45
CA GLY A 424 10.94 -32.25 0.94
C GLY A 424 11.27 -32.63 2.39
N SER A 425 10.38 -32.27 3.32
CA SER A 425 10.54 -32.51 4.77
C SER A 425 10.42 -33.98 5.18
N ARG A 426 10.09 -34.88 4.24
CA ARG A 426 9.72 -36.28 4.49
C ARG A 426 8.58 -36.41 5.51
N SER A 427 7.74 -35.38 5.64
CA SER A 427 6.53 -35.40 6.46
C SER A 427 5.56 -36.44 5.91
N GLN A 428 4.90 -37.16 6.81
CA GLN A 428 3.94 -38.21 6.46
C GLN A 428 2.75 -38.08 7.39
N GLY A 429 1.59 -38.49 6.89
CA GLY A 429 0.37 -38.52 7.67
C GLY A 429 -0.84 -38.09 6.84
N HIS A 430 -1.96 -37.98 7.53
CA HIS A 430 -3.29 -37.72 6.98
C HIS A 430 -3.98 -36.55 7.69
N TYR A 431 -3.19 -35.64 8.28
CA TYR A 431 -3.75 -34.41 8.82
C TYR A 431 -4.39 -33.59 7.67
N PRO A 432 -5.62 -33.06 7.84
CA PRO A 432 -6.32 -32.42 6.73
C PRO A 432 -5.51 -31.28 6.11
N THR A 433 -5.66 -31.10 4.80
CA THR A 433 -5.12 -29.94 4.08
C THR A 433 -5.82 -28.65 4.54
N PRO A 434 -5.25 -27.47 4.27
CA PRO A 434 -5.93 -26.21 4.60
C PRO A 434 -7.34 -26.09 4.01
N ASP A 435 -7.54 -26.47 2.74
CA ASP A 435 -8.87 -26.48 2.11
C ASP A 435 -9.83 -27.50 2.75
N GLN A 436 -9.33 -28.68 3.13
CA GLN A 436 -10.16 -29.68 3.82
C GLN A 436 -10.61 -29.15 5.19
N TRP A 437 -9.74 -28.47 5.93
CA TRP A 437 -10.12 -27.82 7.18
C TRP A 437 -11.17 -26.72 6.97
N LEU A 438 -10.96 -25.82 6.00
CA LEU A 438 -11.92 -24.75 5.68
C LEU A 438 -13.30 -25.33 5.30
N THR A 439 -13.31 -26.42 4.54
CA THR A 439 -14.55 -27.16 4.19
C THR A 439 -15.20 -27.80 5.41
N GLN A 440 -14.43 -28.48 6.26
CA GLN A 440 -14.94 -29.09 7.50
C GLN A 440 -15.53 -28.06 8.47
N LEU A 441 -14.93 -26.87 8.51
CA LEU A 441 -15.39 -25.74 9.32
C LEU A 441 -16.53 -24.96 8.67
N LYS A 442 -16.90 -25.28 7.42
CA LYS A 442 -17.92 -24.58 6.63
C LYS A 442 -17.66 -23.08 6.56
N ALA A 443 -16.44 -22.68 6.23
CA ALA A 443 -16.02 -21.29 6.28
C ALA A 443 -16.91 -20.37 5.41
N ASP A 444 -17.69 -19.52 6.06
CA ASP A 444 -18.49 -18.48 5.41
C ASP A 444 -17.69 -17.21 5.19
N THR A 445 -16.76 -16.93 6.10
CA THR A 445 -15.88 -15.77 6.07
C THR A 445 -14.46 -16.17 6.45
N ILE A 446 -13.49 -15.72 5.66
CA ILE A 446 -12.07 -15.95 5.87
C ILE A 446 -11.38 -14.60 6.11
N ILE A 447 -10.64 -14.51 7.21
CA ILE A 447 -9.79 -13.35 7.53
C ILE A 447 -8.33 -13.82 7.53
N ALA A 448 -7.53 -13.29 6.61
CA ALA A 448 -6.19 -13.77 6.30
C ALA A 448 -5.09 -12.78 6.71
N PHE A 449 -4.12 -13.21 7.51
CA PHE A 449 -3.02 -12.40 8.03
C PHE A 449 -1.68 -12.79 7.36
N PHE A 450 -1.18 -11.98 6.43
CA PHE A 450 0.04 -12.29 5.66
C PHE A 450 1.01 -11.10 5.61
N GLY A 451 2.11 -11.24 4.86
CA GLY A 451 3.09 -10.16 4.64
C GLY A 451 4.32 -10.25 5.54
N PHE A 452 4.15 -10.49 6.85
CA PHE A 452 5.26 -10.39 7.82
C PHE A 452 6.41 -11.35 7.52
N ASN A 453 6.15 -12.65 7.34
CA ASN A 453 7.22 -13.61 7.05
C ASN A 453 7.87 -13.35 5.69
N SER A 454 7.05 -12.96 4.71
CA SER A 454 7.52 -12.72 3.34
C SER A 454 8.39 -11.46 3.25
N SER A 455 8.17 -10.45 4.10
CA SER A 455 8.92 -9.19 4.08
C SER A 455 10.40 -9.35 4.41
N PHE A 456 10.80 -10.45 5.04
CA PHE A 456 12.21 -10.76 5.28
C PHE A 456 13.01 -11.00 3.98
N ASN A 457 12.35 -11.32 2.88
CA ASN A 457 12.98 -11.44 1.57
C ASN A 457 13.30 -10.07 0.92
N GLY A 458 12.95 -8.96 1.59
CA GLY A 458 13.20 -7.61 1.12
C GLY A 458 12.57 -7.31 -0.24
N PRO A 459 13.06 -6.29 -0.96
CA PRO A 459 12.55 -5.92 -2.28
C PRO A 459 12.67 -7.05 -3.32
N GLN A 460 13.67 -7.93 -3.21
CA GLN A 460 13.86 -9.01 -4.20
C GLN A 460 12.74 -10.06 -4.15
N GLY A 461 12.13 -10.30 -2.98
CA GLY A 461 11.02 -11.24 -2.83
C GLY A 461 9.64 -10.69 -3.19
N LEU A 462 9.54 -9.40 -3.51
CA LEU A 462 8.26 -8.68 -3.59
C LEU A 462 7.36 -9.22 -4.71
N GLU A 463 7.91 -9.41 -5.91
CA GLU A 463 7.13 -9.89 -7.07
C GLU A 463 6.66 -11.33 -6.88
N THR A 464 7.50 -12.19 -6.29
CA THR A 464 7.11 -13.56 -5.92
C THR A 464 5.97 -13.55 -4.91
N PHE A 465 6.04 -12.69 -3.89
CA PHE A 465 4.97 -12.56 -2.89
C PHE A 465 3.67 -12.04 -3.50
N LYS A 466 3.71 -11.02 -4.36
CA LYS A 466 2.53 -10.54 -5.10
C LYS A 466 1.86 -11.68 -5.87
N ALA A 467 2.65 -12.46 -6.60
CA ALA A 467 2.14 -13.59 -7.37
C ALA A 467 1.58 -14.72 -6.48
N GLU A 468 2.24 -15.03 -5.36
CA GLU A 468 1.78 -16.01 -4.38
C GLU A 468 0.44 -15.59 -3.75
N LEU A 469 0.32 -14.33 -3.36
CA LEU A 469 -0.87 -13.76 -2.73
C LEU A 469 -2.05 -13.70 -3.70
N ALA A 470 -1.81 -13.25 -4.94
CA ALA A 470 -2.84 -13.24 -5.98
C ALA A 470 -3.36 -14.66 -6.27
N ALA A 471 -2.46 -15.64 -6.36
CA ALA A 471 -2.85 -17.03 -6.57
C ALA A 471 -3.64 -17.60 -5.38
N PHE A 472 -3.27 -17.24 -4.14
CA PHE A 472 -4.05 -17.58 -2.95
C PHE A 472 -5.47 -17.00 -3.03
N ILE A 473 -5.60 -15.69 -3.30
CA ILE A 473 -6.89 -15.02 -3.41
C ILE A 473 -7.78 -15.71 -4.45
N GLN A 474 -7.25 -15.90 -5.66
CA GLN A 474 -7.99 -16.52 -6.77
C GLN A 474 -8.37 -17.97 -6.48
N HIS A 475 -7.49 -18.74 -5.82
CA HIS A 475 -7.79 -20.10 -5.42
C HIS A 475 -8.91 -20.14 -4.39
N THR A 476 -8.80 -19.34 -3.33
CA THR A 476 -9.75 -19.30 -2.22
C THR A 476 -11.14 -18.84 -2.66
N LEU A 477 -11.25 -17.82 -3.51
CA LEU A 477 -12.53 -17.34 -4.03
C LEU A 477 -13.23 -18.34 -4.95
N LYS A 478 -12.51 -19.31 -5.52
CA LYS A 478 -13.08 -20.38 -6.34
C LYS A 478 -13.59 -21.57 -5.53
N GLN A 479 -13.27 -21.65 -4.24
CA GLN A 479 -13.67 -22.79 -3.42
C GLN A 479 -15.09 -22.64 -2.88
N ASN A 480 -15.74 -23.78 -2.66
CA ASN A 480 -17.05 -23.87 -2.03
C ASN A 480 -16.96 -24.49 -0.63
N TYR A 481 -16.41 -23.75 0.33
CA TYR A 481 -16.17 -24.32 1.67
C TYR A 481 -17.46 -24.54 2.47
N ASN A 482 -18.49 -23.71 2.25
CA ASN A 482 -19.74 -23.74 3.01
C ASN A 482 -20.92 -24.41 2.27
N GLY A 483 -20.73 -24.83 1.01
CA GLY A 483 -21.75 -25.43 0.17
C GLY A 483 -22.53 -24.45 -0.71
N ASN A 484 -22.37 -23.13 -0.51
CA ASN A 484 -23.20 -22.09 -1.14
C ASN A 484 -22.40 -21.09 -2.02
N ASN A 485 -21.14 -21.35 -2.38
CA ASN A 485 -20.28 -20.52 -3.24
C ASN A 485 -20.16 -19.03 -2.82
N SER A 486 -20.32 -18.72 -1.53
CA SER A 486 -20.45 -17.33 -1.04
C SER A 486 -19.44 -16.94 0.04
N THR A 487 -18.26 -17.57 0.06
CA THR A 487 -17.26 -17.31 1.10
C THR A 487 -16.70 -15.89 0.96
N GLN A 488 -16.80 -15.08 2.02
CA GLN A 488 -16.20 -13.75 2.07
C GLN A 488 -14.72 -13.86 2.40
N LEU A 489 -13.89 -13.00 1.82
CA LEU A 489 -12.45 -12.97 2.08
C LEU A 489 -12.03 -11.53 2.45
N ALA A 490 -11.26 -11.40 3.52
CA ALA A 490 -10.53 -10.18 3.86
C ALA A 490 -9.07 -10.51 4.16
N LEU A 491 -8.16 -9.66 3.69
CA LEU A 491 -6.73 -9.75 3.95
C LEU A 491 -6.33 -8.61 4.89
N VAL A 492 -5.50 -8.93 5.85
CA VAL A 492 -5.07 -8.03 6.92
C VAL A 492 -3.55 -7.93 6.86
N SER A 493 -3.02 -6.72 6.73
CA SER A 493 -1.58 -6.47 6.71
C SER A 493 -0.92 -6.81 8.05
N PRO A 494 0.42 -6.95 8.09
CA PRO A 494 1.16 -6.91 9.35
C PRO A 494 0.95 -5.59 10.07
N THR A 495 1.21 -5.58 11.38
CA THR A 495 1.54 -4.33 12.08
C THR A 495 2.95 -3.87 11.71
N ALA A 496 3.26 -2.61 11.98
CA ALA A 496 4.62 -2.12 12.00
C ALA A 496 5.46 -2.87 13.05
N PHE A 497 6.77 -2.76 12.92
CA PHE A 497 7.75 -3.17 13.90
C PHE A 497 7.97 -2.02 14.87
N GLN A 498 7.69 -2.23 16.16
CA GLN A 498 7.97 -1.25 17.21
C GLN A 498 9.47 -1.22 17.46
N ASN A 499 10.09 -0.04 17.37
CA ASN A 499 11.53 0.06 17.56
C ASN A 499 11.92 -0.04 19.04
N LEU A 500 12.26 -1.25 19.49
CA LEU A 500 12.73 -1.54 20.85
C LEU A 500 14.23 -1.82 20.91
N SER A 501 14.97 -1.57 19.82
CA SER A 501 16.38 -1.91 19.67
C SER A 501 17.26 -1.29 20.76
N ALA A 502 17.03 -0.02 21.10
CA ALA A 502 17.77 0.68 22.16
C ALA A 502 17.48 0.12 23.57
N LYS A 503 16.31 -0.48 23.79
CA LYS A 503 15.85 -0.95 25.11
C LYS A 503 16.21 -2.42 25.36
N TYR A 504 16.08 -3.26 24.34
CA TYR A 504 16.16 -4.72 24.47
C TYR A 504 17.13 -5.38 23.47
N GLY A 505 17.83 -4.61 22.63
CA GLY A 505 18.72 -5.18 21.60
C GLY A 505 17.98 -5.95 20.51
N THR A 506 16.70 -5.67 20.29
CA THR A 506 15.91 -6.24 19.18
C THR A 506 16.39 -5.69 17.83
N PRO A 507 16.01 -6.30 16.70
CA PRO A 507 16.23 -5.70 15.38
C PRO A 507 15.73 -4.26 15.30
N ASP A 508 16.35 -3.47 14.42
CA ASP A 508 15.97 -2.07 14.21
C ASP A 508 14.60 -2.00 13.52
N GLY A 509 13.64 -1.41 14.23
CA GLY A 509 12.28 -1.23 13.74
C GLY A 509 12.19 -0.32 12.52
N GLN A 510 13.10 0.65 12.35
CA GLN A 510 13.10 1.52 11.16
C GLN A 510 13.42 0.70 9.90
N ILE A 511 14.46 -0.14 9.96
CA ILE A 511 14.86 -1.02 8.85
C ILE A 511 13.77 -2.04 8.54
N ALA A 512 13.22 -2.69 9.58
CA ALA A 512 12.15 -3.67 9.41
C ALA A 512 10.89 -3.04 8.76
N ASN A 513 10.56 -1.81 9.15
CA ASN A 513 9.38 -1.10 8.64
C ASN A 513 9.48 -0.73 7.16
N THR A 514 10.68 -0.50 6.62
CA THR A 514 10.87 -0.26 5.18
C THR A 514 10.34 -1.43 4.36
N ASN A 515 10.68 -2.67 4.74
CA ASN A 515 10.20 -3.85 4.03
C ASN A 515 8.71 -4.12 4.31
N LEU A 516 8.26 -3.96 5.56
CA LEU A 516 6.85 -4.15 5.90
C LEU A 516 5.92 -3.20 5.13
N ALA A 517 6.35 -1.96 4.89
CA ALA A 517 5.61 -1.01 4.06
C ALA A 517 5.46 -1.50 2.62
N LEU A 518 6.53 -1.98 1.99
CA LEU A 518 6.50 -2.54 0.62
C LEU A 518 5.52 -3.70 0.50
N TYR A 519 5.55 -4.63 1.46
CA TYR A 519 4.69 -5.81 1.44
C TYR A 519 3.23 -5.46 1.79
N THR A 520 3.00 -4.48 2.65
CA THR A 520 1.67 -3.93 2.93
C THR A 520 1.05 -3.34 1.66
N GLN A 521 1.81 -2.53 0.92
CA GLN A 521 1.34 -1.97 -0.36
C GLN A 521 1.05 -3.09 -1.38
N ALA A 522 1.94 -4.07 -1.51
CA ALA A 522 1.71 -5.22 -2.39
C ALA A 522 0.44 -6.01 -2.02
N MET A 523 0.12 -6.14 -0.73
CA MET A 523 -1.12 -6.76 -0.29
C MET A 523 -2.34 -5.91 -0.69
N GLN A 524 -2.28 -4.59 -0.49
CA GLN A 524 -3.33 -3.67 -0.88
C GLN A 524 -3.62 -3.77 -2.39
N ASP A 525 -2.58 -3.72 -3.22
CA ASP A 525 -2.68 -3.80 -4.67
C ASP A 525 -3.29 -5.13 -5.13
N ALA A 526 -2.85 -6.25 -4.53
CA ALA A 526 -3.38 -7.58 -4.85
C ALA A 526 -4.85 -7.73 -4.46
N CYS A 527 -5.26 -7.15 -3.33
CA CYS A 527 -6.67 -7.15 -2.91
C CYS A 527 -7.54 -6.30 -3.84
N ALA A 528 -7.07 -5.09 -4.18
CA ALA A 528 -7.76 -4.20 -5.11
C ALA A 528 -7.96 -4.86 -6.48
N ALA A 529 -6.94 -5.55 -7.00
CA ALA A 529 -7.00 -6.25 -8.29
C ALA A 529 -7.94 -7.47 -8.31
N ASN A 530 -8.41 -7.95 -7.16
CA ASN A 530 -9.28 -9.12 -7.05
C ASN A 530 -10.61 -8.82 -6.31
N ASP A 531 -10.95 -7.54 -6.09
CA ASP A 531 -12.15 -7.10 -5.36
C ASP A 531 -12.29 -7.75 -3.98
N VAL A 532 -11.17 -7.79 -3.24
CA VAL A 532 -11.09 -8.35 -1.89
C VAL A 532 -10.86 -7.24 -0.87
N ILE A 533 -11.47 -7.39 0.31
CA ILE A 533 -11.32 -6.42 1.39
C ILE A 533 -9.89 -6.45 1.91
N PHE A 534 -9.24 -5.28 1.95
CA PHE A 534 -7.93 -5.10 2.55
C PHE A 534 -8.02 -4.24 3.81
N ILE A 535 -7.44 -4.74 4.91
CA ILE A 535 -7.33 -4.04 6.18
C ILE A 535 -5.87 -3.70 6.45
N ASP A 536 -5.56 -2.42 6.45
CA ASP A 536 -4.25 -1.90 6.83
C ASP A 536 -4.13 -1.78 8.36
N LEU A 537 -3.25 -2.59 8.93
CA LEU A 537 -2.80 -2.47 10.32
C LEU A 537 -1.40 -1.87 10.43
N PHE A 538 -0.64 -1.76 9.34
CA PHE A 538 0.73 -1.27 9.36
C PHE A 538 0.75 0.23 9.69
N THR A 539 0.02 1.03 8.92
CA THR A 539 -0.05 2.49 9.12
C THR A 539 -0.50 2.89 10.53
N PRO A 540 -1.66 2.41 11.04
CA PRO A 540 -2.14 2.82 12.37
C PRO A 540 -1.25 2.31 13.52
N SER A 541 -0.64 1.12 13.39
CA SER A 541 0.30 0.63 14.41
C SER A 541 1.62 1.38 14.36
N LYS A 542 2.11 1.78 13.18
CA LYS A 542 3.29 2.65 13.06
C LYS A 542 3.07 3.97 13.79
N THR A 543 1.95 4.65 13.53
CA THR A 543 1.59 5.88 14.25
C THR A 543 1.53 5.66 15.76
N LEU A 544 0.94 4.56 16.22
CA LEU A 544 0.92 4.24 17.65
C LEU A 544 2.33 4.05 18.21
N PHE A 545 3.17 3.25 17.54
CA PHE A 545 4.50 2.88 18.01
C PHE A 545 5.49 4.04 17.98
N ASP A 546 5.34 4.97 17.04
CA ASP A 546 6.16 6.18 16.96
C ASP A 546 5.81 7.21 18.05
N THR A 547 4.59 7.16 18.59
CA THR A 547 4.09 8.18 19.54
C THR A 547 4.06 7.73 20.99
N THR A 548 3.93 6.43 21.25
CA THR A 548 3.85 5.89 22.60
C THR A 548 5.22 5.54 23.19
N ARG A 549 5.33 5.61 24.53
CA ARG A 549 6.47 5.06 25.28
C ARG A 549 6.20 3.65 25.81
N ASP A 550 4.95 3.19 25.73
CA ASP A 550 4.55 1.88 26.22
C ASP A 550 4.91 0.78 25.21
N ASP A 551 5.47 -0.32 25.71
CA ASP A 551 5.75 -1.48 24.88
C ASP A 551 4.42 -2.15 24.51
N HIS A 552 4.05 -2.11 23.23
CA HIS A 552 2.88 -2.83 22.71
C HIS A 552 3.27 -4.18 22.11
N THR A 553 4.56 -4.40 21.94
CA THR A 553 5.19 -5.63 21.48
C THR A 553 6.12 -6.19 22.56
N THR A 554 6.47 -7.47 22.44
CA THR A 554 7.46 -8.11 23.33
C THR A 554 8.89 -7.94 22.80
N ASP A 555 9.06 -7.98 21.49
CA ASP A 555 10.36 -8.03 20.80
C ASP A 555 10.43 -7.09 19.59
N GLY A 556 9.50 -6.13 19.52
CA GLY A 556 9.32 -5.24 18.38
C GLY A 556 8.37 -5.78 17.30
N ALA A 557 8.24 -7.10 17.15
CA ALA A 557 7.34 -7.72 16.16
C ALA A 557 6.03 -8.23 16.78
N LEU A 558 6.15 -8.99 17.87
CA LEU A 558 5.06 -9.75 18.44
C LEU A 558 4.27 -8.90 19.43
N LEU A 559 3.01 -8.59 19.09
CA LEU A 559 2.13 -7.88 20.01
C LEU A 559 2.03 -8.62 21.36
N ASN A 560 2.06 -7.83 22.44
CA ASN A 560 1.83 -8.29 23.81
C ASN A 560 0.35 -8.06 24.20
N LYS A 561 0.03 -8.20 25.50
CA LYS A 561 -1.35 -8.01 25.99
C LYS A 561 -1.92 -6.63 25.65
N GLN A 562 -1.14 -5.56 25.81
CA GLN A 562 -1.57 -4.20 25.49
C GLN A 562 -1.78 -4.04 23.98
N GLY A 563 -0.85 -4.54 23.16
CA GLY A 563 -0.98 -4.58 21.70
C GLY A 563 -2.27 -5.26 21.23
N TYR A 564 -2.61 -6.44 21.76
CA TYR A 564 -3.87 -7.10 21.41
C TYR A 564 -5.12 -6.45 21.99
N THR A 565 -5.00 -5.70 23.09
CA THR A 565 -6.11 -4.91 23.63
C THR A 565 -6.43 -3.73 22.70
N TRP A 566 -5.40 -3.07 22.16
CA TRP A 566 -5.55 -2.03 21.13
C TRP A 566 -6.11 -2.61 19.81
N LEU A 567 -5.55 -3.74 19.35
CA LEU A 567 -5.89 -4.31 18.05
C LEU A 567 -7.35 -4.74 17.95
N ALA A 568 -7.92 -5.33 19.01
CA ALA A 568 -9.23 -5.97 18.96
C ALA A 568 -10.38 -5.04 18.47
N PRO A 569 -10.63 -3.87 19.09
CA PRO A 569 -11.67 -2.96 18.62
C PRO A 569 -11.34 -2.34 17.26
N TYR A 570 -10.07 -2.02 16.99
CA TYR A 570 -9.64 -1.45 15.71
C TYR A 570 -9.93 -2.41 14.55
N LEU A 571 -9.49 -3.67 14.69
CA LEU A 571 -9.67 -4.69 13.67
C LEU A 571 -11.16 -5.02 13.46
N ALA A 572 -11.96 -5.05 14.53
CA ALA A 572 -13.40 -5.25 14.42
C ALA A 572 -14.09 -4.09 13.68
N ASP A 573 -13.72 -2.83 13.97
CA ASP A 573 -14.21 -1.65 13.25
C ASP A 573 -13.84 -1.69 11.77
N ALA A 574 -12.59 -2.04 11.46
CA ALA A 574 -12.11 -2.08 10.09
C ALA A 574 -12.78 -3.19 9.27
N LEU A 575 -13.02 -4.36 9.87
CA LEU A 575 -13.64 -5.50 9.17
C LEU A 575 -15.15 -5.36 9.02
N TYR A 576 -15.87 -4.81 10.01
CA TYR A 576 -17.33 -4.89 10.10
C TYR A 576 -18.03 -3.54 10.28
N GLY A 577 -17.27 -2.46 10.32
CA GLY A 577 -17.77 -1.12 10.64
C GLY A 577 -17.87 -0.88 12.14
N LYS A 578 -17.97 0.42 12.50
CA LYS A 578 -18.16 0.84 13.89
C LYS A 578 -19.52 0.38 14.40
N SER A 579 -19.53 -0.27 15.55
CA SER A 579 -20.76 -0.72 16.21
C SER A 579 -20.63 -0.59 17.72
N ASN A 580 -21.74 -0.24 18.38
CA ASN A 580 -21.79 -0.23 19.84
C ASN A 580 -21.81 -1.67 20.38
N ILE A 581 -21.27 -1.85 21.59
CA ILE A 581 -21.43 -3.09 22.37
C ILE A 581 -22.69 -2.92 23.24
N PRO A 582 -23.76 -3.70 23.04
CA PRO A 582 -25.00 -3.51 23.78
C PRO A 582 -24.83 -3.69 25.30
N ASN A 583 -24.04 -4.69 25.72
CA ASN A 583 -23.86 -5.05 27.13
C ASN A 583 -22.37 -5.12 27.53
N PRO A 584 -21.68 -3.97 27.67
CA PRO A 584 -20.23 -3.95 27.90
C PRO A 584 -19.81 -4.60 29.22
N SER A 585 -20.68 -4.62 30.23
CA SER A 585 -20.45 -5.29 31.53
C SER A 585 -20.20 -6.80 31.40
N ARG A 586 -20.67 -7.43 30.31
CA ARG A 586 -20.50 -8.88 30.07
C ARG A 586 -19.11 -9.25 29.57
N ARG A 587 -18.25 -8.28 29.22
CA ARG A 587 -16.93 -8.54 28.62
C ARG A 587 -16.08 -9.53 29.40
N LYS A 588 -16.03 -9.42 30.74
CA LYS A 588 -15.22 -10.33 31.57
C LYS A 588 -15.70 -11.78 31.44
N ALA A 589 -17.01 -12.02 31.57
CA ALA A 589 -17.59 -13.35 31.48
C ALA A 589 -17.40 -13.95 30.07
N VAL A 590 -17.66 -13.16 29.02
CA VAL A 590 -17.46 -13.58 27.62
C VAL A 590 -15.99 -13.88 27.36
N HIS A 591 -15.05 -13.04 27.83
CA HIS A 591 -13.62 -13.26 27.68
C HIS A 591 -13.15 -14.55 28.34
N THR A 592 -13.62 -14.85 29.56
CA THR A 592 -13.34 -16.11 30.24
C THR A 592 -13.83 -17.31 29.43
N ALA A 593 -15.07 -17.29 28.93
CA ALA A 593 -15.61 -18.36 28.09
C ALA A 593 -14.84 -18.53 26.76
N VAL A 594 -14.45 -17.42 26.13
CA VAL A 594 -13.60 -17.42 24.92
C VAL A 594 -12.24 -18.08 25.19
N LYS A 595 -11.60 -17.78 26.33
CA LYS A 595 -10.33 -18.38 26.71
C LYS A 595 -10.44 -19.90 26.89
N GLU A 596 -11.50 -20.40 27.51
CA GLU A 596 -11.75 -21.84 27.61
C GLU A 596 -12.05 -22.48 26.25
N LYS A 597 -12.80 -21.80 25.38
CA LYS A 597 -13.07 -22.24 24.01
C LYS A 597 -11.77 -22.38 23.21
N ILE A 598 -10.88 -21.40 23.30
CA ILE A 598 -9.58 -21.43 22.62
C ILE A 598 -8.77 -22.63 23.08
N TRP A 599 -8.77 -22.96 24.38
CA TRP A 599 -8.08 -24.15 24.87
C TRP A 599 -8.64 -25.44 24.27
N CYS A 600 -9.97 -25.60 24.23
CA CYS A 600 -10.61 -26.77 23.59
C CYS A 600 -10.28 -26.83 22.09
N TRP A 601 -10.38 -25.70 21.39
CA TRP A 601 -10.07 -25.59 19.97
C TRP A 601 -8.63 -25.97 19.66
N LEU A 602 -7.65 -25.48 20.44
CA LEU A 602 -6.25 -25.81 20.22
C LEU A 602 -5.95 -27.28 20.50
N ASN A 603 -6.61 -27.90 21.50
CA ASN A 603 -6.47 -29.35 21.71
C ASN A 603 -7.10 -30.18 20.60
N TYR A 604 -8.03 -29.62 19.81
CA TYR A 604 -8.57 -30.30 18.64
C TYR A 604 -7.74 -30.02 17.37
N TYR A 605 -7.53 -28.75 17.05
CA TYR A 605 -6.85 -28.30 15.83
C TYR A 605 -5.34 -28.53 15.89
N LYS A 606 -4.68 -28.17 17.01
CA LYS A 606 -3.24 -28.32 17.24
C LYS A 606 -2.97 -29.29 18.39
N MET A 607 -3.57 -30.47 18.33
CA MET A 607 -3.43 -31.51 19.35
C MET A 607 -1.95 -31.71 19.72
N PRO A 608 -1.58 -31.65 21.01
CA PRO A 608 -0.22 -31.92 21.47
C PRO A 608 0.27 -33.26 20.92
N ASN A 609 1.50 -33.27 20.41
CA ASN A 609 2.11 -34.44 19.79
C ASN A 609 1.31 -35.00 18.59
N GLY A 610 0.76 -34.13 17.74
CA GLY A 610 -0.04 -34.48 16.56
C GLY A 610 0.61 -35.43 15.53
N VAL A 611 1.91 -35.74 15.66
CA VAL A 611 2.58 -36.79 14.87
C VAL A 611 2.20 -38.21 15.30
N HIS A 612 1.77 -38.41 16.55
CA HIS A 612 1.17 -39.66 17.03
C HIS A 612 -0.30 -39.78 16.63
N VAL A 613 -0.99 -38.65 16.52
CA VAL A 613 -2.42 -38.60 16.20
C VAL A 613 -2.66 -38.74 14.70
N HIS A 614 -1.85 -38.06 13.89
CA HIS A 614 -2.09 -37.94 12.44
C HIS A 614 -0.88 -38.31 11.57
N GLY A 615 0.32 -38.46 12.16
CA GLY A 615 1.59 -38.43 11.43
C GLY A 615 2.28 -39.78 11.28
N LYS A 616 3.59 -39.75 11.06
CA LYS A 616 4.41 -40.96 10.87
C LYS A 616 4.44 -41.93 12.06
N ARG A 617 4.06 -41.49 13.27
CA ARG A 617 4.04 -42.33 14.49
C ARG A 617 2.66 -42.94 14.78
N TYR A 618 1.89 -43.19 13.73
CA TYR A 618 0.50 -43.61 13.78
C TYR A 618 0.28 -45.14 13.87
N LYS A 619 1.31 -46.02 13.83
CA LYS A 619 1.09 -47.49 13.94
C LYS A 619 2.15 -48.26 14.74
N PRO A 620 1.70 -49.16 15.66
CA PRO A 620 0.75 -48.89 16.75
C PRO A 620 1.47 -48.28 17.97
N PHE A 621 0.75 -47.62 18.89
CA PHE A 621 0.88 -47.55 20.39
C PHE A 621 0.36 -46.16 20.86
N GLY A 622 -0.73 -45.93 21.61
CA GLY A 622 -1.89 -46.67 22.12
C GLY A 622 -2.90 -45.63 22.67
N PRO A 623 -4.17 -45.99 22.96
CA PRO A 623 -4.74 -47.32 22.76
C PRO A 623 -5.02 -47.63 21.28
N LYS A 624 -5.09 -46.60 20.42
CA LYS A 624 -4.54 -46.52 19.04
C LYS A 624 -5.12 -45.28 18.33
N ASN A 625 -4.52 -44.13 18.68
CA ASN A 625 -4.51 -42.82 17.99
C ASN A 625 -5.70 -41.86 18.20
N TYR A 626 -6.33 -41.94 19.37
CA TYR A 626 -7.15 -40.89 19.98
C TYR A 626 -8.43 -40.39 19.24
N PRO A 627 -9.19 -41.26 18.54
CA PRO A 627 -10.42 -40.81 17.86
C PRO A 627 -11.51 -40.34 18.84
N ASP A 628 -11.59 -40.95 20.02
CA ASP A 628 -12.58 -40.59 21.06
C ASP A 628 -12.29 -39.20 21.64
N GLU A 629 -11.02 -38.90 21.90
CA GLU A 629 -10.55 -37.61 22.41
C GLU A 629 -10.74 -36.51 21.36
N LEU A 630 -10.46 -36.77 20.08
CA LEU A 630 -10.75 -35.83 18.99
C LEU A 630 -12.24 -35.54 18.88
N LYS A 631 -13.09 -36.57 18.98
CA LYS A 631 -14.55 -36.40 18.95
C LYS A 631 -15.03 -35.59 20.16
N LYS A 632 -14.59 -35.95 21.37
CA LYS A 632 -14.96 -35.26 22.60
C LYS A 632 -14.50 -33.80 22.60
N THR A 633 -13.24 -33.52 22.25
CA THR A 633 -12.71 -32.14 22.20
C THR A 633 -13.43 -31.28 21.17
N ARG A 634 -13.85 -31.85 20.03
CA ARG A 634 -14.70 -31.16 19.05
C ARG A 634 -16.07 -30.79 19.64
N GLU A 635 -16.75 -31.73 20.30
CA GLU A 635 -18.05 -31.48 20.94
C GLU A 635 -17.93 -30.48 22.10
N MET A 636 -16.89 -30.61 22.92
CA MET A 636 -16.57 -29.67 23.99
C MET A 636 -16.32 -28.26 23.46
N THR A 637 -15.68 -28.11 22.29
CA THR A 637 -15.50 -26.80 21.65
C THR A 637 -16.85 -26.17 21.29
N VAL A 638 -17.80 -26.96 20.75
CA VAL A 638 -19.16 -26.50 20.43
C VAL A 638 -19.93 -26.09 21.70
N VAL A 639 -19.78 -26.84 22.80
CA VAL A 639 -20.36 -26.49 24.09
C VAL A 639 -19.85 -25.13 24.59
N ARG A 640 -18.58 -24.78 24.35
CA ARG A 640 -18.06 -23.45 24.73
C ARG A 640 -18.57 -22.32 23.84
N ASP A 641 -18.86 -22.57 22.55
CA ASP A 641 -19.56 -21.57 21.74
C ASP A 641 -20.94 -21.26 22.36
N GLN A 642 -21.67 -22.29 22.82
CA GLN A 642 -22.97 -22.12 23.50
C GLN A 642 -22.82 -21.38 24.84
N ALA A 643 -21.77 -21.66 25.62
CA ALA A 643 -21.47 -20.94 26.85
C ALA A 643 -21.17 -19.46 26.61
N ILE A 644 -20.45 -19.13 25.53
CA ILE A 644 -20.21 -17.74 25.09
C ILE A 644 -21.56 -17.06 24.76
N TRP A 645 -22.42 -17.69 23.96
CA TRP A 645 -23.72 -17.14 23.60
C TRP A 645 -24.64 -16.94 24.81
N SER A 646 -24.65 -17.89 25.76
CA SER A 646 -25.41 -17.76 27.00
C SER A 646 -24.88 -16.61 27.86
N SER A 647 -23.55 -16.46 27.94
CA SER A 647 -22.90 -15.36 28.66
C SER A 647 -23.22 -13.99 28.08
N LEU A 648 -23.37 -13.89 26.75
CA LEU A 648 -23.80 -12.66 26.06
C LEU A 648 -25.22 -12.25 26.45
N GLN A 649 -26.12 -13.23 26.62
CA GLN A 649 -27.50 -13.03 27.06
C GLN A 649 -27.63 -12.87 28.58
N GLY A 650 -26.54 -13.09 29.32
CA GLY A 650 -26.54 -13.03 30.78
C GLY A 650 -27.19 -14.22 31.46
N GLU A 651 -27.34 -15.33 30.74
CA GLU A 651 -27.91 -16.57 31.21
C GLU A 651 -26.85 -17.43 31.92
N ASN A 652 -27.28 -18.20 32.92
CA ASN A 652 -26.42 -19.18 33.56
C ASN A 652 -26.28 -20.43 32.67
N PHE A 653 -25.06 -20.76 32.26
CA PHE A 653 -24.77 -21.97 31.50
C PHE A 653 -24.05 -23.00 32.38
N ASN A 654 -24.71 -24.13 32.65
CA ASN A 654 -24.09 -25.21 33.40
C ASN A 654 -23.12 -26.01 32.51
N LEU A 655 -21.87 -25.54 32.45
CA LEU A 655 -20.83 -26.11 31.61
C LEU A 655 -20.54 -27.58 31.94
N ALA A 656 -20.51 -27.93 33.24
CA ALA A 656 -20.23 -29.30 33.68
C ALA A 656 -21.32 -30.28 33.22
N ALA A 657 -22.60 -29.89 33.32
CA ALA A 657 -23.70 -30.71 32.84
C ALA A 657 -23.69 -30.85 31.31
N ALA A 658 -23.38 -29.78 30.58
CA ALA A 658 -23.24 -29.84 29.12
C ALA A 658 -22.07 -30.73 28.69
N ASP A 659 -20.94 -30.67 29.39
CA ASP A 659 -19.78 -31.53 29.14
C ASP A 659 -20.05 -33.00 29.42
N ALA A 660 -20.85 -33.31 30.43
CA ALA A 660 -21.26 -34.68 30.74
C ALA A 660 -22.05 -35.35 29.60
N ASN A 661 -22.67 -34.55 28.72
CA ASN A 661 -23.41 -35.01 27.54
C ASN A 661 -22.54 -35.17 26.28
N THR A 662 -21.26 -34.78 26.34
CA THR A 662 -20.31 -35.05 25.25
C THR A 662 -19.85 -36.52 25.23
N HIS A 663 -19.19 -36.92 24.15
CA HIS A 663 -18.66 -38.27 23.93
C HIS A 663 -17.90 -38.76 25.15
N LYS A 664 -18.28 -39.94 25.63
CA LYS A 664 -17.68 -40.56 26.81
C LYS A 664 -16.38 -41.23 26.40
N LEU A 665 -15.28 -40.89 27.08
CA LEU A 665 -14.01 -41.55 26.85
C LEU A 665 -14.06 -42.96 27.44
N THR A 666 -13.57 -43.93 26.68
CA THR A 666 -13.37 -45.29 27.18
C THR A 666 -12.32 -45.24 28.29
N ALA A 667 -12.61 -45.83 29.45
CA ALA A 667 -11.64 -45.93 30.53
C ALA A 667 -10.43 -46.75 30.07
N ILE A 668 -9.22 -46.21 30.21
CA ILE A 668 -7.99 -46.91 29.86
C ILE A 668 -7.47 -47.61 31.10
N GLU A 669 -7.51 -48.94 31.10
CA GLU A 669 -6.93 -49.74 32.17
C GLU A 669 -5.41 -49.57 32.21
N THR A 670 -4.88 -49.28 33.40
CA THR A 670 -3.43 -49.13 33.56
C THR A 670 -2.73 -50.47 33.36
N ASN A 671 -1.67 -50.46 32.57
CA ASN A 671 -0.77 -51.62 32.45
C ASN A 671 0.25 -51.67 33.59
N TYR A 672 0.22 -50.71 34.52
CA TYR A 672 1.10 -50.67 35.69
C TYR A 672 0.75 -51.80 36.67
N LYS A 673 1.75 -52.63 36.98
CA LYS A 673 1.63 -53.69 37.98
C LYS A 673 2.59 -53.37 39.15
N PRO A 674 2.10 -53.11 40.37
CA PRO A 674 2.98 -52.85 41.51
C PRO A 674 3.79 -54.12 41.84
N ARG A 675 5.12 -54.06 41.71
CA ARG A 675 6.06 -55.13 42.10
C ARG A 675 7.38 -54.54 42.62
N GLY A 676 7.82 -54.97 43.80
CA GLY A 676 9.15 -54.66 44.37
C GLY A 676 9.36 -53.17 44.70
N LYS A 677 10.58 -52.65 44.48
CA LYS A 677 10.95 -51.23 44.69
C LYS A 677 10.27 -50.23 43.71
N LYS A 678 9.25 -50.65 42.97
CA LYS A 678 8.52 -49.77 42.03
C LYS A 678 7.36 -49.11 42.79
N GLY A 679 7.26 -47.78 42.68
CA GLY A 679 6.51 -46.89 43.58
C GLY A 679 5.00 -47.12 43.71
N ASN A 680 4.40 -46.32 44.61
CA ASN A 680 2.97 -46.35 44.91
C ASN A 680 2.14 -45.94 43.68
N PRO A 681 1.11 -46.70 43.26
CA PRO A 681 0.23 -46.34 42.15
C PRO A 681 -0.67 -45.12 42.45
N ASN A 682 -0.75 -44.66 43.70
CA ASN A 682 -1.51 -43.47 44.06
C ASN A 682 -0.80 -42.22 43.54
N TYR A 683 -1.36 -41.63 42.48
CA TYR A 683 -0.94 -40.34 41.97
C TYR A 683 -1.16 -39.26 43.04
N GLN A 684 -0.07 -38.62 43.51
CA GLN A 684 -0.15 -37.48 44.41
C GLN A 684 -0.46 -36.21 43.60
N PRO A 685 -1.49 -35.42 43.97
CA PRO A 685 -1.76 -34.16 43.29
C PRO A 685 -0.53 -33.24 43.26
N GLY A 686 -0.38 -32.45 42.20
CA GLY A 686 0.76 -31.55 42.03
C GLY A 686 0.96 -30.58 43.19
N ILE A 687 -0.12 -30.04 43.76
CA ILE A 687 -0.08 -29.17 44.96
C ILE A 687 0.57 -29.90 46.15
N THR A 688 0.18 -31.15 46.41
CA THR A 688 0.74 -31.98 47.48
C THR A 688 2.19 -32.39 47.20
N SER A 689 2.54 -32.59 45.93
CA SER A 689 3.91 -32.93 45.54
C SER A 689 4.83 -31.71 45.66
N GLN A 690 4.34 -30.52 45.35
CA GLN A 690 5.08 -29.26 45.46
C GLN A 690 5.47 -28.93 46.90
N THR A 691 4.62 -29.26 47.88
CA THR A 691 4.97 -29.09 49.31
C THR A 691 6.07 -30.02 49.79
N GLN A 692 6.44 -31.04 49.00
CA GLN A 692 7.50 -32.01 49.33
C GLN A 692 8.83 -31.71 48.61
N LEU A 693 8.88 -30.67 47.77
CA LEU A 693 10.09 -30.24 47.09
C LEU A 693 10.81 -29.18 47.94
N THR A 694 12.03 -29.46 48.37
CA THR A 694 12.95 -28.46 48.89
C THR A 694 13.80 -27.92 47.74
N LEU A 695 13.75 -26.62 47.49
CA LEU A 695 14.71 -25.96 46.61
C LEU A 695 16.04 -25.79 47.38
N PRO A 696 17.19 -25.89 46.71
CA PRO A 696 18.46 -25.47 47.30
C PRO A 696 18.40 -23.99 47.65
N ASP A 697 19.01 -23.62 48.78
CA ASP A 697 19.18 -22.22 49.20
C ASP A 697 19.96 -21.38 48.16
#